data_AF-A0A4T0FSM4-F1
#
_entry.id   AF-A0A4T0FSM4-F1
#
_cell.length_a   1.000
_cell.length_b   1.000
_cell.length_c   1.000
_cell.angle_alpha   90.00
_cell.angle_beta   90.00
_cell.angle_gamma   90.00
#
_symmetry.space_group_name_H-M   'P 1'
#
loop_
_entity.id
_entity.type
_entity.pdbx_description
1 polymer ?
#
loop_
_entity_poly.entity_id
_entity_poly.type
_entity_poly.pdbx_seq_one_letter_code
_entity_poly.pdbx_strand_id
1 'polypeptide(L)'
;MSSSMSSTDHNDHNDNMTVSTPPSSPPSFLYKSPNRGRKRSSGGMLRGYLTTIQATQSAIEAADWSELSDDELERTKIEHAHVAHKVELYTQRLQTETSVREAMQVVYSDSNAELELSAAKMDELERTLSRHYRRLLSLRTKLLHHNAAVLLKFIHHNNLLHTQPTPSQLDSRHFHANNDRAWLSGSEGVIGSNDQPSKGKAVEKTKTIETINETVVAERVNEATHAILSENETLQQRLREHLEESHGRTTQLDSAVQESAHYKQLLNDAHSAHTQQSQHSTNLQSRLQSLLEDFSQVVTMRDGMTSNLDGLCGVLDTHNVAYKRHPHNPLDTFTSAIASIEAQLMLNKENTSASEQMTYLTQEKNTMRQRFDYYENQMQQLSDVIANQRLDMETQKQQWSSVAGEQKQRVTSLEEELGEANMRIRSMEADVAFYKDSNAAYERELKSREDSRHSSGVSVSEEKLSMQALKGLWKVLPNSSHRPPGQRLIDASSAALAQSDIDKLKQVLERWKERSFEKYDLRAFVGCVRTLIDDNRFFIERILHNAETANLYKGNAEKAHKLALDFKNALEGYKKQVLDLQNSLSQAARRDAEIRKDREELREQLTVAQRDLVTQQQGGEVEKLRKSIVNREDEIQAFKQLQMDKSLGMLDELNSLQIEVADLRQKLRQK
;
A
#
# COMPACT_ATOMS: atom_id res chain seq x y z
N MET A 1 -33.49 39.19 -58.21
CA MET A 1 -32.89 39.12 -59.55
C MET A 1 -31.39 39.24 -59.37
N SER A 2 -30.49 38.47 -59.94
CA SER A 2 -30.43 37.10 -60.46
C SER A 2 -28.92 36.85 -60.69
N SER A 3 -28.53 35.57 -60.63
CA SER A 3 -27.36 34.99 -61.30
C SER A 3 -25.98 35.11 -60.60
N SER A 4 -25.08 34.13 -60.58
CA SER A 4 -25.05 32.64 -60.67
C SER A 4 -23.67 32.24 -61.22
N MET A 5 -23.17 31.06 -60.80
CA MET A 5 -22.04 30.28 -61.35
C MET A 5 -20.64 30.76 -60.92
N SER A 6 -19.68 29.91 -60.56
CA SER A 6 -19.33 28.60 -61.11
C SER A 6 -18.56 27.72 -60.12
N SER A 7 -18.81 26.43 -60.24
CA SER A 7 -18.18 25.27 -59.61
C SER A 7 -16.68 25.12 -59.92
N THR A 8 -15.95 24.42 -59.04
CA THR A 8 -14.94 23.43 -59.47
C THR A 8 -14.80 22.33 -58.41
N ASP A 9 -14.91 21.10 -58.90
CA ASP A 9 -14.92 19.83 -58.18
C ASP A 9 -13.53 19.29 -57.79
N HIS A 10 -13.59 18.32 -56.87
CA HIS A 10 -12.68 17.19 -56.62
C HIS A 10 -11.35 17.41 -55.88
N ASN A 11 -11.27 16.87 -54.66
CA ASN A 11 -10.51 15.63 -54.45
C ASN A 11 -10.94 14.92 -53.15
N ASP A 12 -11.53 13.74 -53.28
CA ASP A 12 -11.64 12.74 -52.22
C ASP A 12 -10.25 12.23 -51.87
N HIS A 13 -9.90 12.13 -50.58
CA HIS A 13 -9.07 11.04 -50.04
C HIS A 13 -9.29 10.94 -48.53
N ASN A 14 -9.91 9.82 -48.13
CA ASN A 14 -9.63 9.01 -46.96
C ASN A 14 -8.84 9.67 -45.81
N ASP A 15 -9.46 9.80 -44.64
CA ASP A 15 -8.78 9.42 -43.40
C ASP A 15 -9.77 8.95 -42.33
N ASN A 16 -9.77 7.63 -42.17
CA ASN A 16 -10.45 6.86 -41.15
C ASN A 16 -9.62 6.99 -39.85
N MET A 17 -9.91 8.02 -39.04
CA MET A 17 -9.31 8.20 -37.70
C MET A 17 -9.84 7.12 -36.75
N THR A 18 -9.11 6.01 -36.70
CA THR A 18 -9.21 5.01 -35.63
C THR A 18 -8.68 5.62 -34.34
N VAL A 19 -9.59 5.86 -33.40
CA VAL A 19 -9.26 6.31 -32.04
C VAL A 19 -8.64 5.13 -31.29
N SER A 20 -7.30 5.05 -31.28
CA SER A 20 -6.56 4.16 -30.40
C SER A 20 -6.63 4.67 -28.96
N THR A 21 -7.40 3.97 -28.14
CA THR A 21 -7.34 4.07 -26.68
C THR A 21 -6.02 3.51 -26.15
N PRO A 22 -5.38 4.16 -25.16
CA PRO A 22 -4.16 3.65 -24.54
C PRO A 22 -4.47 2.47 -23.60
N PRO A 23 -3.55 1.48 -23.45
CA PRO A 23 -3.74 0.38 -22.50
C PRO A 23 -3.51 0.88 -21.08
N SER A 24 -4.58 1.00 -20.30
CA SER A 24 -4.54 1.27 -18.87
C SER A 24 -4.22 -0.03 -18.11
N SER A 25 -2.95 -0.21 -17.75
CA SER A 25 -2.55 -1.21 -16.77
C SER A 25 -2.99 -0.80 -15.35
N PRO A 26 -3.28 -1.75 -14.44
CA PRO A 26 -3.93 -1.48 -13.16
C PRO A 26 -2.96 -0.91 -12.10
N PRO A 27 -3.44 -0.11 -11.13
CA PRO A 27 -2.62 0.34 -10.01
C PRO A 27 -2.43 -0.76 -8.96
N SER A 28 -1.19 -1.15 -8.76
CA SER A 28 -0.73 -2.08 -7.74
C SER A 28 -0.53 -1.35 -6.41
N PHE A 29 -1.46 -1.47 -5.45
CA PHE A 29 -1.16 -1.17 -4.05
C PHE A 29 -1.84 -2.12 -3.05
N LEU A 30 -0.97 -2.67 -2.19
CA LEU A 30 -1.16 -3.13 -0.81
C LEU A 30 -1.85 -4.48 -0.56
N TYR A 31 -1.04 -5.55 -0.62
CA TYR A 31 -1.16 -6.63 0.36
C TYR A 31 -0.20 -6.43 1.53
N LYS A 32 -0.79 -6.22 2.72
CA LYS A 32 -0.23 -6.69 3.99
C LYS A 32 -0.15 -8.21 3.91
N SER A 33 1.01 -8.79 4.20
CA SER A 33 1.12 -10.22 4.48
C SER A 33 1.76 -10.45 5.85
N PRO A 34 1.21 -11.38 6.67
CA PRO A 34 1.75 -11.80 7.95
C PRO A 34 2.96 -12.72 7.73
N ASN A 35 4.11 -12.33 8.27
CA ASN A 35 5.31 -13.14 8.24
C ASN A 35 5.39 -14.04 9.50
N ARG A 36 5.38 -15.36 9.31
CA ARG A 36 6.11 -16.32 10.15
C ARG A 36 6.59 -17.52 9.31
N GLY A 37 7.80 -17.40 8.77
CA GLY A 37 8.60 -18.52 8.28
C GLY A 37 10.06 -18.36 8.73
N ARG A 38 10.45 -19.09 9.78
CA ARG A 38 11.83 -19.17 10.28
C ARG A 38 12.67 -20.10 9.41
N LYS A 39 13.91 -19.69 9.06
CA LYS A 39 15.18 -20.44 9.19
C LYS A 39 16.33 -19.54 8.69
N ARG A 40 17.16 -19.02 9.60
CA ARG A 40 18.44 -19.57 10.12
C ARG A 40 19.60 -19.40 9.13
N SER A 41 20.22 -18.20 9.18
CA SER A 41 21.60 -17.93 8.71
C SER A 41 22.52 -17.66 9.92
N SER A 42 23.79 -18.01 9.73
CA SER A 42 24.85 -18.25 10.72
C SER A 42 25.51 -16.99 11.32
N GLY A 43 24.73 -15.95 11.64
CA GLY A 43 25.15 -14.89 12.58
C GLY A 43 25.01 -15.28 14.06
N GLY A 44 25.05 -16.59 14.33
CA GLY A 44 24.25 -17.25 15.37
C GLY A 44 24.73 -17.11 16.82
N MET A 45 25.94 -16.62 17.09
CA MET A 45 26.44 -16.64 18.47
C MET A 45 25.97 -15.43 19.28
N LEU A 46 26.18 -14.20 18.79
CA LEU A 46 25.73 -12.99 19.50
C LEU A 46 24.21 -12.84 19.46
N ARG A 47 23.60 -13.10 18.29
CA ARG A 47 22.14 -13.08 18.15
C ARG A 47 21.50 -14.24 18.90
N GLY A 48 22.14 -15.41 18.92
CA GLY A 48 21.73 -16.54 19.75
C GLY A 48 21.77 -16.17 21.22
N TYR A 49 22.84 -15.56 21.70
CA TYR A 49 22.97 -15.15 23.10
C TYR A 49 21.92 -14.11 23.50
N LEU A 50 21.67 -13.09 22.67
CA LEU A 50 20.64 -12.09 22.92
C LEU A 50 19.22 -12.69 22.88
N THR A 51 18.99 -13.64 21.94
CA THR A 51 17.72 -14.37 21.85
C THR A 51 17.55 -15.31 23.04
N THR A 52 18.62 -15.92 23.53
CA THR A 52 18.62 -16.76 24.73
C THR A 52 18.36 -15.91 25.96
N ILE A 53 19.00 -14.73 26.10
CA ILE A 53 18.74 -13.78 27.19
C ILE A 53 17.29 -13.30 27.16
N GLN A 54 16.76 -12.92 25.99
CA GLN A 54 15.35 -12.55 25.85
C GLN A 54 14.42 -13.74 26.16
N ALA A 55 14.76 -14.95 25.70
CA ALA A 55 13.98 -16.14 25.98
C ALA A 55 14.02 -16.51 27.47
N THR A 56 15.16 -16.36 28.14
CA THR A 56 15.29 -16.59 29.59
C THR A 56 14.57 -15.49 30.36
N GLN A 57 14.64 -14.23 29.92
CA GLN A 57 13.89 -13.13 30.53
C GLN A 57 12.38 -13.35 30.39
N SER A 58 11.91 -13.73 29.20
CA SER A 58 10.51 -14.11 28.97
C SER A 58 10.11 -15.38 29.73
N ALA A 59 11.03 -16.32 29.98
CA ALA A 59 10.77 -17.50 30.80
C ALA A 59 10.71 -17.17 32.30
N ILE A 60 11.54 -16.23 32.77
CA ILE A 60 11.53 -15.71 34.15
C ILE A 60 10.25 -14.91 34.39
N GLU A 61 9.92 -13.97 33.49
CA GLU A 61 8.64 -13.26 33.52
C GLU A 61 7.46 -14.21 33.36
N ALA A 62 7.66 -15.37 32.72
CA ALA A 62 6.62 -16.37 32.57
C ALA A 62 6.39 -17.23 33.82
N ALA A 63 7.35 -17.28 34.74
CA ALA A 63 7.32 -18.18 35.90
C ALA A 63 6.22 -17.84 36.90
N ASP A 64 5.79 -16.57 36.94
CA ASP A 64 4.76 -16.10 37.86
C ASP A 64 3.32 -16.32 37.33
N TRP A 65 3.15 -16.82 36.09
CA TRP A 65 1.80 -17.04 35.55
C TRP A 65 1.28 -18.45 35.83
N SER A 66 0.10 -18.51 36.43
CA SER A 66 -0.67 -19.73 36.58
C SER A 66 -1.16 -20.24 35.22
N GLU A 67 -1.00 -21.54 34.97
CA GLU A 67 -1.66 -22.21 33.85
C GLU A 67 -3.18 -22.13 34.02
N LEU A 68 -3.88 -21.62 33.01
CA LEU A 68 -5.34 -21.74 32.92
C LEU A 68 -5.74 -23.21 32.86
N SER A 69 -6.78 -23.61 33.59
CA SER A 69 -7.43 -24.91 33.41
C SER A 69 -7.96 -25.07 31.98
N ASP A 70 -8.14 -26.31 31.50
CA ASP A 70 -8.64 -26.56 30.13
C ASP A 70 -9.99 -25.88 29.86
N ASP A 71 -10.91 -25.91 30.84
CA ASP A 71 -12.21 -25.22 30.76
C ASP A 71 -12.06 -23.70 30.66
N GLU A 72 -11.16 -23.12 31.46
CA GLU A 72 -10.90 -21.67 31.42
C GLU A 72 -10.18 -21.26 30.13
N LEU A 73 -9.28 -22.11 29.62
CA LEU A 73 -8.59 -21.89 28.36
C LEU A 73 -9.59 -21.89 27.20
N GLU A 74 -10.49 -22.86 27.15
CA GLU A 74 -11.52 -22.93 26.13
C GLU A 74 -12.48 -21.74 26.22
N ARG A 75 -12.95 -21.38 27.42
CA ARG A 75 -13.76 -20.17 27.64
C ARG A 75 -13.02 -18.90 27.20
N THR A 76 -11.72 -18.78 27.52
CA THR A 76 -10.91 -17.62 27.14
C THR A 76 -10.71 -17.55 25.63
N LYS A 77 -10.53 -18.69 24.94
CA LYS A 77 -10.44 -18.75 23.47
C LYS A 77 -11.76 -18.35 22.80
N ILE A 78 -12.89 -18.86 23.29
CA ILE A 78 -14.22 -18.50 22.79
C ILE A 78 -14.49 -17.01 23.01
N GLU A 79 -14.22 -16.50 24.21
CA GLU A 79 -14.39 -15.08 24.50
C GLU A 79 -13.47 -14.21 23.63
N HIS A 80 -12.21 -14.61 23.44
CA HIS A 80 -11.29 -13.91 22.56
C HIS A 80 -11.81 -13.84 21.13
N ALA A 81 -12.29 -14.96 20.57
CA ALA A 81 -12.87 -15.00 19.23
C ALA A 81 -14.11 -14.09 19.11
N HIS A 82 -15.00 -14.14 20.10
CA HIS A 82 -16.20 -13.30 20.14
C HIS A 82 -15.88 -11.81 20.23
N VAL A 83 -14.95 -11.41 21.10
CA VAL A 83 -14.53 -10.01 21.24
C VAL A 83 -13.78 -9.54 20.00
N ALA A 84 -12.95 -10.39 19.39
CA ALA A 84 -12.27 -10.07 18.13
C ALA A 84 -13.29 -9.77 17.00
N HIS A 85 -14.30 -10.62 16.86
CA HIS A 85 -15.38 -10.40 15.89
C HIS A 85 -16.17 -9.11 16.18
N LYS A 86 -16.46 -8.80 17.46
CA LYS A 86 -17.09 -7.51 17.82
C LYS A 86 -16.23 -6.32 17.44
N VAL A 87 -14.92 -6.38 17.69
CA VAL A 87 -13.98 -5.32 17.29
C VAL A 87 -14.05 -5.08 15.78
N GLU A 88 -14.06 -6.15 14.98
CA GLU A 88 -14.19 -6.06 13.52
C GLU A 88 -15.51 -5.40 13.10
N LEU A 89 -16.64 -5.83 13.66
CA LEU A 89 -17.95 -5.23 13.38
C LEU A 89 -18.02 -3.74 13.75
N TYR A 90 -17.52 -3.36 14.93
CA TYR A 90 -17.52 -1.95 15.34
C TYR A 90 -16.57 -1.11 14.48
N THR A 91 -15.46 -1.69 14.00
CA THR A 91 -14.54 -1.01 13.08
C THR A 91 -15.22 -0.74 11.74
N GLN A 92 -15.90 -1.73 11.18
CA GLN A 92 -16.68 -1.56 9.94
C GLN A 92 -17.80 -0.53 10.13
N ARG A 93 -18.51 -0.57 11.26
CA ARG A 93 -19.57 0.40 11.56
C ARG A 93 -19.04 1.84 11.70
N LEU A 94 -17.89 2.01 12.36
CA LEU A 94 -17.23 3.32 12.46
C LEU A 94 -16.84 3.85 11.08
N GLN A 95 -16.31 2.99 10.19
CA GLN A 95 -16.02 3.37 8.80
C GLN A 95 -17.27 3.82 8.04
N THR A 96 -18.38 3.09 8.18
CA THR A 96 -19.64 3.48 7.51
C THR A 96 -20.19 4.79 8.04
N GLU A 97 -20.15 5.04 9.36
CA GLU A 97 -20.59 6.32 9.93
C GLU A 97 -19.67 7.47 9.54
N THR A 98 -18.35 7.23 9.43
CA THR A 98 -17.41 8.23 8.91
C THR A 98 -17.77 8.62 7.48
N SER A 99 -18.04 7.63 6.61
CA SER A 99 -18.46 7.88 5.23
C SER A 99 -19.82 8.58 5.14
N VAL A 100 -20.77 8.24 6.02
CA VAL A 100 -22.05 8.95 6.12
C VAL A 100 -21.84 10.40 6.55
N ARG A 101 -20.98 10.67 7.54
CA ARG A 101 -20.66 12.03 7.97
C ARG A 101 -20.03 12.85 6.84
N GLU A 102 -19.08 12.27 6.11
CA GLU A 102 -18.44 12.91 4.95
C GLU A 102 -19.47 13.21 3.85
N ALA A 103 -20.37 12.26 3.55
CA ALA A 103 -21.45 12.49 2.59
C ALA A 103 -22.43 13.57 3.07
N MET A 104 -22.79 13.59 4.36
CA MET A 104 -23.64 14.62 4.95
C MET A 104 -22.98 15.99 4.90
N GLN A 105 -21.66 16.09 5.13
CA GLN A 105 -20.91 17.33 5.04
C GLN A 105 -20.92 17.92 3.61
N VAL A 106 -20.95 17.06 2.58
CA VAL A 106 -21.07 17.48 1.18
C VAL A 106 -22.50 17.93 0.83
N VAL A 107 -23.52 17.24 1.35
CA VAL A 107 -24.92 17.50 1.00
C VAL A 107 -25.53 18.65 1.82
N TYR A 108 -25.13 18.81 3.08
CA TYR A 108 -25.71 19.75 4.03
C TYR A 108 -24.63 20.69 4.57
N SER A 109 -24.27 21.71 3.78
CA SER A 109 -23.35 22.76 4.23
C SER A 109 -23.90 23.58 5.41
N ASP A 110 -25.23 23.67 5.54
CA ASP A 110 -25.88 24.64 6.43
C ASP A 110 -26.59 24.02 7.65
N SER A 111 -26.73 22.69 7.72
CA SER A 111 -27.44 22.00 8.81
C SER A 111 -26.49 21.38 9.84
N ASN A 112 -26.07 22.19 10.81
CA ASN A 112 -25.12 21.76 11.85
C ASN A 112 -25.68 20.67 12.80
N ALA A 113 -27.00 20.61 13.02
CA ALA A 113 -27.59 19.71 14.02
C ALA A 113 -27.45 18.21 13.68
N GLU A 114 -27.57 17.85 12.40
CA GLU A 114 -27.45 16.46 11.98
C GLU A 114 -25.98 15.99 11.93
N LEU A 115 -25.07 16.91 11.58
CA LEU A 115 -23.62 16.70 11.66
C LEU A 115 -23.16 16.47 13.11
N GLU A 116 -23.68 17.25 14.07
CA GLU A 116 -23.41 17.06 15.50
C GLU A 116 -23.93 15.70 16.01
N LEU A 117 -25.12 15.28 15.57
CA LEU A 117 -25.69 13.98 15.95
C LEU A 117 -24.88 12.81 15.35
N SER A 118 -24.38 12.95 14.13
CA SER A 118 -23.47 11.97 13.51
C SER A 118 -22.11 11.93 14.24
N ALA A 119 -21.55 13.08 14.61
CA ALA A 119 -20.32 13.15 15.40
C ALA A 119 -20.48 12.48 16.78
N ALA A 120 -21.59 12.72 17.48
CA ALA A 120 -21.88 12.07 18.76
C ALA A 120 -22.00 10.54 18.63
N LYS A 121 -22.56 10.03 17.52
CA LYS A 121 -22.60 8.59 17.22
C LYS A 121 -21.21 8.01 16.96
N MET A 122 -20.37 8.72 16.21
CA MET A 122 -18.98 8.32 15.98
C MET A 122 -18.22 8.21 17.31
N ASP A 123 -18.33 9.20 18.19
CA ASP A 123 -17.66 9.18 19.49
C ASP A 123 -18.09 7.98 20.35
N GLU A 124 -19.39 7.63 20.35
CA GLU A 124 -19.86 6.46 21.08
C GLU A 124 -19.36 5.13 20.47
N LEU A 125 -19.26 5.06 19.14
CA LEU A 125 -18.64 3.92 18.45
C LEU A 125 -17.15 3.80 18.79
N GLU A 126 -16.41 4.90 18.84
CA GLU A 126 -15.00 4.88 19.24
C GLU A 126 -14.81 4.47 20.70
N ARG A 127 -15.67 4.94 21.61
CA ARG A 127 -15.66 4.53 23.02
C ARG A 127 -15.97 3.04 23.20
N THR A 128 -16.97 2.52 22.49
CA THR A 128 -17.32 1.09 22.54
C THR A 128 -16.23 0.21 21.93
N LEU A 129 -15.70 0.61 20.78
CA LEU A 129 -14.57 -0.04 20.11
C LEU A 129 -13.33 -0.06 21.01
N SER A 130 -12.99 1.05 21.67
CA SER A 130 -11.88 1.14 22.62
C SER A 130 -12.05 0.18 23.81
N ARG A 131 -13.27 0.04 24.35
CA ARG A 131 -13.57 -0.93 25.42
C ARG A 131 -13.32 -2.37 24.94
N HIS A 132 -13.77 -2.70 23.73
CA HIS A 132 -13.56 -4.02 23.13
C HIS A 132 -12.09 -4.32 22.82
N TYR A 133 -11.32 -3.34 22.31
CA TYR A 133 -9.88 -3.48 22.09
C TYR A 133 -9.13 -3.76 23.39
N ARG A 134 -9.43 -3.04 24.48
CA ARG A 134 -8.81 -3.30 25.79
C ARG A 134 -9.12 -4.71 26.29
N ARG A 135 -10.37 -5.16 26.14
CA ARG A 135 -10.76 -6.53 26.51
C ARG A 135 -10.05 -7.57 25.65
N LEU A 136 -9.97 -7.35 24.34
CA LEU A 136 -9.27 -8.23 23.41
C LEU A 136 -7.79 -8.37 23.76
N LEU A 137 -7.12 -7.24 24.05
CA LEU A 137 -5.73 -7.22 24.45
C LEU A 137 -5.53 -8.00 25.76
N SER A 138 -6.39 -7.78 26.76
CA SER A 138 -6.37 -8.52 28.02
C SER A 138 -6.52 -10.03 27.82
N LEU A 139 -7.47 -10.48 26.98
CA LEU A 139 -7.67 -11.90 26.66
C LEU A 139 -6.46 -12.49 25.92
N ARG A 140 -5.91 -11.75 24.95
CA ARG A 140 -4.70 -12.16 24.23
C ARG A 140 -3.50 -12.30 25.16
N THR A 141 -3.32 -11.36 26.07
CA THR A 141 -2.28 -11.42 27.11
C THR A 141 -2.46 -12.65 28.00
N LYS A 142 -3.68 -12.95 28.46
CA LYS A 142 -3.97 -14.18 29.23
C LYS A 142 -3.61 -15.46 28.46
N LEU A 143 -3.97 -15.55 27.18
CA LEU A 143 -3.62 -16.69 26.33
C LEU A 143 -2.10 -16.83 26.14
N LEU A 144 -1.38 -15.71 25.99
CA LEU A 144 0.08 -15.71 25.92
C LEU A 144 0.72 -16.17 27.23
N HIS A 145 0.21 -15.70 28.38
CA HIS A 145 0.69 -16.13 29.69
C HIS A 145 0.48 -17.63 29.92
N HIS A 146 -0.69 -18.17 29.56
CA HIS A 146 -0.92 -19.62 29.60
C HIS A 146 0.06 -20.38 28.69
N ASN A 147 0.27 -19.93 27.44
CA ASN A 147 1.24 -20.58 26.55
C ASN A 147 2.67 -20.55 27.12
N ALA A 148 3.04 -19.44 27.77
CA ALA A 148 4.35 -19.32 28.40
C ALA A 148 4.48 -20.26 29.62
N ALA A 149 3.44 -20.38 30.44
CA ALA A 149 3.39 -21.33 31.56
C ALA A 149 3.48 -22.80 31.08
N VAL A 150 2.76 -23.17 30.02
CA VAL A 150 2.83 -24.51 29.41
C VAL A 150 4.24 -24.80 28.89
N LEU A 151 4.86 -23.84 28.20
CA LEU A 151 6.24 -23.99 27.72
C LEU A 151 7.24 -24.14 28.87
N LEU A 152 7.07 -23.38 29.95
CA LEU A 152 7.92 -23.48 31.13
C LEU A 152 7.79 -24.87 31.78
N LYS A 153 6.57 -25.37 31.94
CA LYS A 153 6.31 -26.74 32.41
C LYS A 153 6.94 -27.78 31.49
N PHE A 154 6.83 -27.61 30.17
CA PHE A 154 7.47 -28.51 29.20
C PHE A 154 8.99 -28.50 29.33
N ILE A 155 9.62 -27.33 29.50
CA ILE A 155 11.07 -27.19 29.69
C ILE A 155 11.51 -27.87 30.99
N HIS A 156 10.76 -27.68 32.07
CA HIS A 156 11.03 -28.32 33.37
C HIS A 156 10.84 -29.84 33.30
N HIS A 157 9.74 -30.31 32.69
CA HIS A 157 9.44 -31.73 32.56
C HIS A 157 10.50 -32.49 31.75
N ASN A 158 11.04 -31.87 30.70
CA ASN A 158 12.08 -32.46 29.87
C ASN A 158 13.50 -32.24 30.42
N ASN A 159 13.65 -31.64 31.61
CA ASN A 159 14.95 -31.32 32.21
C ASN A 159 15.89 -30.56 31.25
N LEU A 160 15.35 -29.77 30.31
CA LEU A 160 16.15 -29.08 29.28
C LEU A 160 17.08 -28.01 29.86
N LEU A 161 16.81 -27.57 31.10
CA LEU A 161 17.62 -26.63 31.87
C LEU A 161 18.47 -27.31 32.95
N HIS A 162 18.57 -28.65 32.98
CA HIS A 162 19.44 -29.32 33.94
C HIS A 162 20.89 -28.98 33.59
N THR A 163 21.45 -28.02 34.31
CA THR A 163 22.87 -27.69 34.26
C THR A 163 23.62 -28.96 34.59
N GLN A 164 24.44 -29.44 33.64
CA GLN A 164 25.35 -30.54 33.94
C GLN A 164 26.08 -30.19 35.24
N PRO A 165 26.16 -31.12 36.21
CA PRO A 165 26.96 -30.89 37.40
C PRO A 165 28.38 -30.59 36.93
N THR A 166 28.83 -29.37 37.19
CA THR A 166 30.21 -28.96 36.92
C THR A 166 31.12 -29.96 37.63
N PRO A 167 32.00 -30.68 36.92
CA PRO A 167 32.96 -31.54 37.57
C PRO A 167 33.88 -30.65 38.40
N SER A 168 33.77 -30.78 39.71
CA SER A 168 34.69 -30.22 40.68
C SER A 168 36.06 -30.89 40.51
N GLN A 169 36.87 -30.44 39.55
CA GLN A 169 38.33 -30.61 39.52
C GLN A 169 38.90 -29.93 38.27
N LEU A 170 39.15 -28.62 38.37
CA LEU A 170 40.09 -27.93 37.50
C LEU A 170 41.37 -27.73 38.30
N ASP A 171 42.26 -28.73 38.18
CA ASP A 171 43.64 -28.63 38.62
C ASP A 171 44.35 -27.64 37.69
N SER A 172 44.87 -26.58 38.30
CA SER A 172 45.68 -25.58 37.63
C SER A 172 47.05 -26.17 37.33
N ARG A 173 47.32 -26.57 36.09
CA ARG A 173 48.66 -26.49 35.49
C ARG A 173 48.66 -26.80 33.99
N HIS A 174 49.48 -26.01 33.29
CA HIS A 174 50.08 -26.25 31.98
C HIS A 174 49.33 -25.75 30.75
N PHE A 175 49.39 -24.43 30.60
CA PHE A 175 49.85 -23.80 29.36
C PHE A 175 51.21 -24.37 28.95
N HIS A 176 51.31 -24.93 27.74
CA HIS A 176 52.43 -24.69 26.83
C HIS A 176 51.97 -24.91 25.38
N ALA A 177 52.09 -23.85 24.60
CA ALA A 177 52.16 -23.89 23.15
C ALA A 177 53.48 -24.58 22.73
N ASN A 178 53.45 -25.42 21.68
CA ASN A 178 54.14 -25.15 20.41
C ASN A 178 54.19 -26.38 19.49
N ASN A 179 53.97 -26.09 18.22
CA ASN A 179 54.70 -26.53 17.02
C ASN A 179 55.08 -27.99 16.76
N ASP A 180 54.74 -28.35 15.52
CA ASP A 180 55.58 -29.00 14.51
C ASP A 180 55.88 -30.50 14.56
N ARG A 181 55.94 -31.00 13.31
CA ARG A 181 56.65 -32.16 12.74
C ARG A 181 55.85 -33.40 12.37
N ALA A 182 55.65 -33.45 11.05
CA ALA A 182 55.69 -34.58 10.15
C ALA A 182 56.77 -35.66 10.40
N TRP A 183 56.57 -36.77 9.68
CA TRP A 183 57.48 -37.84 9.22
C TRP A 183 57.41 -39.22 9.90
N LEU A 184 56.85 -40.15 9.11
CA LEU A 184 57.29 -41.52 8.75
C LEU A 184 57.52 -42.65 9.77
N SER A 185 57.17 -43.84 9.24
CA SER A 185 57.69 -45.20 9.51
C SER A 185 57.24 -45.81 10.85
N GLY A 186 56.62 -46.98 10.91
CA GLY A 186 56.90 -48.23 10.19
C GLY A 186 57.52 -49.21 11.19
N SER A 187 56.85 -50.32 11.50
CA SER A 187 57.51 -51.53 12.02
C SER A 187 56.54 -52.71 12.05
N GLU A 188 57.02 -53.80 11.47
CA GLU A 188 56.55 -55.16 11.50
C GLU A 188 56.63 -55.79 12.91
N GLY A 189 56.03 -56.98 13.05
CA GLY A 189 56.16 -57.90 14.19
C GLY A 189 54.88 -58.73 14.37
N VAL A 190 54.61 -59.79 13.60
CA VAL A 190 55.16 -61.18 13.68
C VAL A 190 54.72 -61.92 14.96
N ILE A 191 54.29 -63.18 14.74
CA ILE A 191 54.17 -64.36 15.64
C ILE A 191 52.81 -64.61 16.29
N GLY A 192 52.20 -65.75 15.94
CA GLY A 192 51.04 -66.30 16.64
C GLY A 192 50.42 -67.53 15.97
N SER A 193 51.25 -68.48 15.55
CA SER A 193 50.91 -69.82 15.06
C SER A 193 50.07 -70.64 16.05
N ASN A 194 49.02 -71.32 15.57
CA ASN A 194 48.64 -72.63 16.10
C ASN A 194 47.97 -73.52 15.02
N ASP A 195 48.80 -74.43 14.50
CA ASP A 195 48.49 -75.76 13.94
C ASP A 195 47.58 -76.57 14.91
N GLN A 196 46.75 -77.58 14.59
CA GLN A 196 46.71 -78.60 13.53
C GLN A 196 45.37 -79.44 13.68
N PRO A 197 45.16 -80.64 13.09
CA PRO A 197 44.59 -80.92 11.75
C PRO A 197 43.32 -81.82 11.77
N SER A 198 42.64 -81.98 10.63
CA SER A 198 42.33 -83.32 10.06
C SER A 198 41.46 -83.29 8.80
N LYS A 199 42.10 -83.70 7.68
CA LYS A 199 41.67 -84.69 6.68
C LYS A 199 40.25 -84.63 6.10
N GLY A 200 40.20 -84.47 4.77
CA GLY A 200 39.10 -84.91 3.92
C GLY A 200 39.36 -84.64 2.44
N LYS A 201 40.09 -85.55 1.78
CA LYS A 201 40.33 -85.57 0.32
C LYS A 201 39.04 -85.87 -0.43
N ALA A 202 38.78 -85.14 -1.51
CA ALA A 202 38.38 -85.59 -2.86
C ALA A 202 37.62 -84.47 -3.59
N VAL A 203 37.61 -84.53 -4.93
CA VAL A 203 36.97 -83.61 -5.90
C VAL A 203 37.90 -82.51 -6.44
N GLU A 204 38.97 -82.92 -7.13
CA GLU A 204 39.61 -82.16 -8.20
C GLU A 204 38.97 -82.57 -9.53
N LYS A 205 38.10 -81.73 -10.10
CA LYS A 205 37.93 -81.50 -11.56
C LYS A 205 36.82 -80.51 -11.96
N THR A 206 36.14 -79.85 -11.01
CA THR A 206 35.18 -78.76 -11.32
C THR A 206 35.65 -77.36 -10.89
N LYS A 207 36.75 -77.24 -10.14
CA LYS A 207 37.23 -75.96 -9.59
C LYS A 207 37.74 -74.95 -10.61
N THR A 208 38.15 -75.37 -11.81
CA THR A 208 38.75 -74.46 -12.80
C THR A 208 37.72 -73.66 -13.60
N ILE A 209 36.44 -74.08 -13.67
CA ILE A 209 35.37 -73.34 -14.37
C ILE A 209 34.66 -72.38 -13.41
N GLU A 210 34.49 -72.75 -12.14
CA GLU A 210 33.93 -71.86 -11.11
C GLU A 210 34.85 -70.67 -10.83
N THR A 211 36.17 -70.85 -10.76
CA THR A 211 37.11 -69.72 -10.57
C THR A 211 37.10 -68.72 -11.73
N ILE A 212 36.88 -69.16 -12.97
CA ILE A 212 36.81 -68.23 -14.12
C ILE A 212 35.51 -67.42 -14.07
N ASN A 213 34.38 -68.05 -13.74
CA ASN A 213 33.12 -67.34 -13.58
C ASN A 213 33.12 -66.39 -12.38
N GLU A 214 33.76 -66.75 -11.27
CA GLU A 214 33.94 -65.86 -10.12
C GLU A 214 34.79 -64.64 -10.45
N THR A 215 35.85 -64.79 -11.26
CA THR A 215 36.68 -63.64 -11.69
C THR A 215 35.91 -62.67 -12.60
N VAL A 216 35.11 -63.17 -13.54
CA VAL A 216 34.30 -62.32 -14.44
C VAL A 216 33.17 -61.62 -13.69
N VAL A 217 32.55 -62.30 -12.71
CA VAL A 217 31.53 -61.68 -11.85
C VAL A 217 32.16 -60.62 -10.94
N ALA A 218 33.33 -60.88 -10.36
CA ALA A 218 34.04 -59.90 -9.54
C ALA A 218 34.45 -58.66 -10.34
N GLU A 219 34.91 -58.83 -11.59
CA GLU A 219 35.26 -57.72 -12.49
C GLU A 219 34.02 -56.87 -12.83
N ARG A 220 32.89 -57.50 -13.20
CA ARG A 220 31.63 -56.78 -13.45
C ARG A 220 31.06 -56.08 -12.21
N VAL A 221 31.21 -56.69 -11.03
CA VAL A 221 30.81 -56.05 -9.76
C VAL A 221 31.70 -54.84 -9.49
N ASN A 222 33.01 -54.93 -9.72
CA ASN A 222 33.93 -53.79 -9.58
C ASN A 222 33.61 -52.67 -10.59
N GLU A 223 33.33 -53.01 -11.85
CA GLU A 223 32.88 -52.03 -12.87
C GLU A 223 31.58 -51.35 -12.46
N ALA A 224 30.57 -52.11 -12.01
CA ALA A 224 29.31 -51.56 -11.55
C ALA A 224 29.49 -50.68 -10.29
N THR A 225 30.38 -51.08 -9.37
CA THR A 225 30.68 -50.30 -8.17
C THR A 225 31.38 -48.99 -8.54
N HIS A 226 32.31 -49.01 -9.50
CA HIS A 226 32.94 -47.79 -10.03
C HIS A 226 31.95 -46.88 -10.74
N ALA A 227 31.02 -47.43 -11.53
CA ALA A 227 29.96 -46.65 -12.19
C ALA A 227 29.05 -45.96 -11.16
N ILE A 228 28.63 -46.68 -10.11
CA ILE A 228 27.80 -46.13 -9.02
C ILE A 228 28.55 -45.05 -8.22
N LEU A 229 29.85 -45.24 -7.97
CA LEU A 229 30.68 -44.24 -7.29
C LEU A 229 30.82 -42.98 -8.13
N SER A 230 31.08 -43.13 -9.43
CA SER A 230 31.15 -41.99 -10.37
C SER A 230 29.80 -41.25 -10.46
N GLU A 231 28.68 -41.96 -10.53
CA GLU A 231 27.35 -41.35 -10.53
C GLU A 231 27.09 -40.60 -9.20
N ASN A 232 27.45 -41.18 -8.06
CA ASN A 232 27.35 -40.49 -6.76
C ASN A 232 28.19 -39.22 -6.70
N GLU A 233 29.41 -39.22 -7.23
CA GLU A 233 30.24 -38.02 -7.31
C GLU A 233 29.58 -36.94 -8.16
N THR A 234 29.00 -37.28 -9.31
CA THR A 234 28.27 -36.32 -10.16
C THR A 234 27.02 -35.76 -9.47
N LEU A 235 26.28 -36.57 -8.71
CA LEU A 235 25.13 -36.13 -7.94
C LEU A 235 25.55 -35.22 -6.78
N GLN A 236 26.65 -35.54 -6.08
CA GLN A 236 27.20 -34.68 -5.04
C GLN A 236 27.70 -33.32 -5.59
N GLN A 237 28.28 -33.31 -6.79
CA GLN A 237 28.68 -32.09 -7.48
C GLN A 237 27.45 -31.22 -7.81
N ARG A 238 26.41 -31.81 -8.42
CA ARG A 238 25.14 -31.10 -8.71
C ARG A 238 24.46 -30.56 -7.44
N LEU A 239 24.51 -31.31 -6.35
CA LEU A 239 23.95 -30.86 -5.06
C LEU A 239 24.72 -29.65 -4.52
N ARG A 240 26.05 -29.62 -4.66
CA ARG A 240 26.89 -28.47 -4.28
C ARG A 240 26.57 -27.24 -5.12
N GLU A 241 26.48 -27.39 -6.44
CA GLU A 241 26.12 -26.29 -7.35
C GLU A 241 24.74 -25.71 -7.01
N HIS A 242 23.74 -26.57 -6.75
CA HIS A 242 22.40 -26.12 -6.35
C HIS A 242 22.39 -25.44 -4.96
N LEU A 243 23.24 -25.87 -4.02
CA LEU A 243 23.41 -25.21 -2.73
C LEU A 243 24.04 -23.83 -2.86
N GLU A 244 25.07 -23.70 -3.70
CA GLU A 244 25.71 -22.40 -4.00
C GLU A 244 24.74 -21.45 -4.70
N GLU A 245 23.99 -21.93 -5.69
CA GLU A 245 22.95 -21.14 -6.36
C GLU A 245 21.84 -20.71 -5.39
N SER A 246 21.39 -21.62 -4.52
CA SER A 246 20.42 -21.30 -3.48
C SER A 246 20.96 -20.27 -2.48
N HIS A 247 22.25 -20.30 -2.16
CA HIS A 247 22.88 -19.31 -1.29
C HIS A 247 22.94 -17.94 -1.97
N GLY A 248 23.36 -17.88 -3.24
CA GLY A 248 23.36 -16.67 -4.05
C GLY A 248 21.96 -16.02 -4.10
N ARG A 249 20.92 -16.80 -4.36
CA ARG A 249 19.52 -16.31 -4.36
C ARG A 249 19.08 -15.78 -2.99
N THR A 250 19.53 -16.41 -1.90
CA THR A 250 19.22 -15.94 -0.55
C THR A 250 19.88 -14.59 -0.27
N THR A 251 21.13 -14.39 -0.70
CA THR A 251 21.81 -13.09 -0.55
C THR A 251 21.19 -11.99 -1.39
N GLN A 252 20.72 -12.29 -2.60
CA GLN A 252 19.96 -11.35 -3.44
C GLN A 252 18.64 -10.96 -2.78
N LEU A 253 17.91 -11.93 -2.21
CA LEU A 253 16.68 -11.67 -1.48
C LEU A 253 16.91 -10.80 -0.25
N ASP A 254 17.97 -11.06 0.52
CA ASP A 254 18.33 -10.24 1.69
C ASP A 254 18.67 -8.79 1.28
N SER A 255 19.38 -8.59 0.17
CA SER A 255 19.65 -7.26 -0.41
C SER A 255 18.35 -6.55 -0.81
N ALA A 256 17.46 -7.24 -1.51
CA ALA A 256 16.15 -6.69 -1.91
C ALA A 256 15.27 -6.32 -0.69
N VAL A 257 15.34 -7.09 0.39
CA VAL A 257 14.62 -6.79 1.65
C VAL A 257 15.18 -5.56 2.34
N GLN A 258 16.51 -5.41 2.41
CA GLN A 258 17.14 -4.20 2.98
C GLN A 258 16.75 -2.96 2.19
N GLU A 259 16.73 -3.07 0.88
CA GLU A 259 16.39 -1.97 -0.01
C GLU A 259 14.90 -1.60 0.06
N SER A 260 14.02 -2.60 0.17
CA SER A 260 12.60 -2.38 0.47
C SER A 260 12.41 -1.66 1.82
N ALA A 261 13.21 -1.98 2.83
CA ALA A 261 13.17 -1.29 4.12
C ALA A 261 13.62 0.17 4.00
N HIS A 262 14.70 0.43 3.26
CA HIS A 262 15.17 1.80 2.95
C HIS A 262 14.09 2.63 2.25
N TYR A 263 13.40 2.07 1.24
CA TYR A 263 12.32 2.79 0.56
C TYR A 263 11.11 3.06 1.46
N LYS A 264 10.77 2.13 2.36
CA LYS A 264 9.71 2.38 3.35
C LYS A 264 10.07 3.54 4.28
N GLN A 265 11.34 3.66 4.66
CA GLN A 265 11.81 4.79 5.44
C GLN A 265 11.70 6.10 4.64
N LEU A 266 12.18 6.12 3.39
CA LEU A 266 12.07 7.28 2.51
C LEU A 266 10.60 7.73 2.32
N LEU A 267 9.67 6.79 2.21
CA LEU A 267 8.23 7.06 2.05
C LEU A 267 7.59 7.58 3.34
N ASN A 268 8.05 7.13 4.51
CA ASN A 268 7.63 7.70 5.79
C ASN A 268 8.15 9.12 5.99
N ASP A 269 9.42 9.38 5.65
CA ASP A 269 10.04 10.69 5.75
C ASP A 269 9.32 11.70 4.84
N ALA A 270 9.03 11.28 3.62
CA ALA A 270 8.19 11.98 2.67
C ALA A 270 6.78 12.31 3.19
N HIS A 271 6.09 11.34 3.78
CA HIS A 271 4.77 11.55 4.34
C HIS A 271 4.79 12.53 5.51
N SER A 272 5.84 12.47 6.34
CA SER A 272 6.06 13.43 7.42
C SER A 272 6.30 14.86 6.89
N ALA A 273 7.08 15.01 5.81
CA ALA A 273 7.32 16.29 5.16
C ALA A 273 6.04 16.87 4.54
N HIS A 274 5.23 16.04 3.86
CA HIS A 274 3.92 16.47 3.35
C HIS A 274 2.98 16.89 4.49
N THR A 275 2.97 16.16 5.60
CA THR A 275 2.13 16.51 6.76
C THR A 275 2.52 17.86 7.34
N GLN A 276 3.83 18.12 7.50
CA GLN A 276 4.34 19.42 7.94
C GLN A 276 3.99 20.54 6.96
N GLN A 277 4.09 20.30 5.66
CA GLN A 277 3.71 21.26 4.63
C GLN A 277 2.21 21.58 4.66
N SER A 278 1.36 20.56 4.82
CA SER A 278 -0.09 20.74 4.94
C SER A 278 -0.43 21.61 6.16
N GLN A 279 0.18 21.33 7.31
CA GLN A 279 0.04 22.16 8.52
C GLN A 279 0.52 23.59 8.31
N HIS A 280 1.64 23.78 7.60
CA HIS A 280 2.13 25.12 7.29
C HIS A 280 1.18 25.88 6.36
N SER A 281 0.62 25.22 5.35
CA SER A 281 -0.38 25.80 4.45
C SER A 281 -1.66 26.20 5.19
N THR A 282 -2.15 25.36 6.11
CA THR A 282 -3.32 25.71 6.93
C THR A 282 -3.03 26.91 7.83
N ASN A 283 -1.84 26.98 8.42
CA ASN A 283 -1.44 28.13 9.24
C ASN A 283 -1.36 29.42 8.43
N LEU A 284 -0.83 29.36 7.19
CA LEU A 284 -0.78 30.51 6.29
C LEU A 284 -2.19 30.95 5.87
N GLN A 285 -3.09 30.01 5.59
CA GLN A 285 -4.49 30.29 5.28
C GLN A 285 -5.20 30.97 6.45
N SER A 286 -5.03 30.47 7.68
CA SER A 286 -5.58 31.13 8.88
C SER A 286 -5.03 32.54 9.07
N ARG A 287 -3.75 32.77 8.81
CA ARG A 287 -3.15 34.11 8.90
C ARG A 287 -3.66 35.07 7.82
N LEU A 288 -3.82 34.61 6.59
CA LEU A 288 -4.44 35.39 5.51
C LEU A 288 -5.89 35.73 5.82
N GLN A 289 -6.65 34.80 6.39
CA GLN A 289 -8.03 35.03 6.77
C GLN A 289 -8.13 36.07 7.89
N SER A 290 -7.25 36.02 8.90
CA SER A 290 -7.14 37.07 9.92
C SER A 290 -6.80 38.44 9.33
N LEU A 291 -5.89 38.52 8.36
CA LEU A 291 -5.54 39.79 7.70
C LEU A 291 -6.70 40.35 6.84
N LEU A 292 -7.47 39.48 6.19
CA LEU A 292 -8.67 39.88 5.46
C LEU A 292 -9.76 40.40 6.39
N GLU A 293 -9.93 39.79 7.57
CA GLU A 293 -10.82 40.27 8.63
C GLU A 293 -10.41 41.67 9.11
N ASP A 294 -9.11 41.86 9.40
CA ASP A 294 -8.58 43.16 9.81
C ASP A 294 -8.76 44.22 8.71
N PHE A 295 -8.51 43.87 7.45
CA PHE A 295 -8.73 44.79 6.33
C PHE A 295 -10.22 45.13 6.14
N SER A 296 -11.12 44.16 6.30
CA SER A 296 -12.57 44.39 6.30
C SER A 296 -12.99 45.39 7.38
N GLN A 297 -12.39 45.31 8.59
CA GLN A 297 -12.63 46.29 9.66
C GLN A 297 -12.15 47.69 9.28
N VAL A 298 -10.99 47.81 8.62
CA VAL A 298 -10.49 49.11 8.12
C VAL A 298 -11.41 49.69 7.03
N VAL A 299 -11.89 48.85 6.10
CA VAL A 299 -12.82 49.28 5.05
C VAL A 299 -14.15 49.74 5.63
N THR A 300 -14.72 49.01 6.59
CA THR A 300 -15.96 49.41 7.27
C THR A 300 -15.79 50.71 8.08
N MET A 301 -14.65 50.93 8.74
CA MET A 301 -14.34 52.22 9.35
C MET A 301 -14.28 53.35 8.32
N ARG A 302 -13.60 53.15 7.19
CA ARG A 302 -13.54 54.14 6.09
C ARG A 302 -14.93 54.46 5.56
N ASP A 303 -15.74 53.44 5.32
CA ASP A 303 -17.08 53.62 4.75
C ASP A 303 -18.01 54.37 5.74
N GLY A 304 -17.84 54.14 7.04
CA GLY A 304 -18.45 54.95 8.09
C GLY A 304 -18.02 56.42 8.06
N MET A 305 -16.73 56.70 7.81
CA MET A 305 -16.25 58.08 7.65
C MET A 305 -16.79 58.75 6.38
N THR A 306 -16.87 58.03 5.26
CA THR A 306 -17.42 58.58 4.01
C THR A 306 -18.92 58.84 4.09
N SER A 307 -19.69 57.99 4.79
CA SER A 307 -21.13 58.26 4.97
C SER A 307 -21.40 59.52 5.78
N ASN A 308 -20.56 59.80 6.79
CA ASN A 308 -20.60 61.04 7.55
C ASN A 308 -20.31 62.26 6.66
N LEU A 309 -19.37 62.13 5.71
CA LEU A 309 -19.06 63.17 4.71
C LEU A 309 -20.22 63.39 3.73
N ASP A 310 -20.83 62.32 3.23
CA ASP A 310 -21.99 62.40 2.33
C ASP A 310 -23.20 63.05 3.02
N GLY A 311 -23.40 62.76 4.32
CA GLY A 311 -24.39 63.45 5.14
C GLY A 311 -24.17 64.97 5.20
N LEU A 312 -22.91 65.41 5.27
CA LEU A 312 -22.54 66.83 5.26
C LEU A 312 -22.80 67.48 3.90
N CYS A 313 -22.44 66.78 2.81
CA CYS A 313 -22.73 67.21 1.44
C CYS A 313 -24.24 67.33 1.18
N GLY A 314 -25.05 66.39 1.69
CA GLY A 314 -26.51 66.45 1.57
C GLY A 314 -27.13 67.66 2.28
N VAL A 315 -26.58 68.07 3.43
CA VAL A 315 -26.99 69.31 4.11
C VAL A 315 -26.62 70.55 3.29
N LEU A 316 -25.45 70.57 2.65
CA LEU A 316 -25.05 71.64 1.75
C LEU A 316 -25.97 71.73 0.50
N ASP A 317 -26.32 70.59 -0.09
CA ASP A 317 -27.19 70.53 -1.27
C ASP A 317 -28.63 70.94 -0.97
N THR A 318 -29.18 70.47 0.17
CA THR A 318 -30.52 70.92 0.61
C THR A 318 -30.55 72.43 0.84
N HIS A 319 -29.45 73.00 1.33
CA HIS A 319 -29.33 74.45 1.47
C HIS A 319 -29.20 75.21 0.15
N ASN A 320 -28.42 74.67 -0.79
CA ASN A 320 -28.28 75.23 -2.13
C ASN A 320 -29.63 75.24 -2.87
N VAL A 321 -30.42 74.18 -2.72
CA VAL A 321 -31.79 74.10 -3.27
C VAL A 321 -32.75 75.08 -2.59
N ALA A 322 -32.70 75.19 -1.25
CA ALA A 322 -33.51 76.15 -0.51
C ALA A 322 -33.20 77.60 -0.92
N TYR A 323 -31.92 77.93 -1.09
CA TYR A 323 -31.45 79.23 -1.56
C TYR A 323 -31.97 79.56 -2.97
N LYS A 324 -31.93 78.59 -3.89
CA LYS A 324 -32.46 78.74 -5.25
C LYS A 324 -33.99 78.90 -5.30
N ARG A 325 -34.74 78.30 -4.35
CA ARG A 325 -36.21 78.34 -4.32
C ARG A 325 -36.79 79.62 -3.72
N HIS A 326 -36.09 80.29 -2.81
CA HIS A 326 -36.58 81.50 -2.14
C HIS A 326 -35.59 82.68 -2.26
N PRO A 327 -35.40 83.23 -3.48
CA PRO A 327 -34.43 84.30 -3.72
C PRO A 327 -34.82 85.65 -3.11
N HIS A 328 -36.07 85.82 -2.67
CA HIS A 328 -36.59 87.10 -2.13
C HIS A 328 -36.45 87.25 -0.62
N ASN A 329 -35.93 86.24 0.10
CA ASN A 329 -35.55 86.39 1.49
C ASN A 329 -34.25 85.61 1.77
N PRO A 330 -33.16 86.01 1.09
CA PRO A 330 -31.87 85.31 1.17
C PRO A 330 -31.31 85.37 2.59
N LEU A 331 -31.69 86.38 3.38
CA LEU A 331 -31.31 86.46 4.78
C LEU A 331 -31.89 85.29 5.57
N ASP A 332 -33.20 85.03 5.62
CA ASP A 332 -33.74 83.91 6.42
C ASP A 332 -33.27 82.53 5.97
N THR A 333 -33.06 82.34 4.66
CA THR A 333 -32.45 81.10 4.16
C THR A 333 -30.99 81.00 4.53
N PHE A 334 -30.24 82.11 4.52
CA PHE A 334 -28.88 82.16 5.06
C PHE A 334 -28.87 82.00 6.58
N THR A 335 -29.78 82.58 7.37
CA THR A 335 -29.79 82.48 8.82
C THR A 335 -30.17 81.06 9.25
N SER A 336 -31.06 80.39 8.52
CA SER A 336 -31.36 78.96 8.71
C SER A 336 -30.20 78.07 8.27
N ALA A 337 -29.49 78.42 7.19
CA ALA A 337 -28.26 77.76 6.75
C ALA A 337 -27.18 77.88 7.79
N ILE A 338 -26.96 79.09 8.24
CA ILE A 338 -25.98 79.44 9.23
C ILE A 338 -26.36 78.76 10.55
N ALA A 339 -27.62 78.77 10.99
CA ALA A 339 -28.03 78.05 12.20
C ALA A 339 -27.92 76.52 12.09
N SER A 340 -28.19 75.93 10.92
CA SER A 340 -28.07 74.48 10.68
C SER A 340 -26.59 74.06 10.56
N ILE A 341 -25.79 74.84 9.83
CA ILE A 341 -24.34 74.69 9.71
C ILE A 341 -23.67 74.99 11.05
N GLU A 342 -24.15 75.95 11.83
CA GLU A 342 -23.68 76.29 13.19
C GLU A 342 -24.13 75.26 14.21
N ALA A 343 -25.29 74.61 14.07
CA ALA A 343 -25.70 73.49 14.92
C ALA A 343 -24.86 72.25 14.62
N GLN A 344 -24.60 71.94 13.34
CA GLN A 344 -23.65 70.89 12.95
C GLN A 344 -22.20 71.24 13.31
N LEU A 345 -21.80 72.51 13.20
CA LEU A 345 -20.49 73.00 13.62
C LEU A 345 -20.38 73.13 15.14
N MET A 346 -21.46 73.31 15.90
CA MET A 346 -21.49 73.28 17.37
C MET A 346 -21.39 71.85 17.87
N LEU A 347 -22.10 70.90 17.24
CA LEU A 347 -21.87 69.47 17.43
C LEU A 347 -20.42 69.05 17.09
N ASN A 348 -19.79 69.73 16.11
CA ASN A 348 -18.38 69.53 15.79
C ASN A 348 -17.40 70.40 16.63
N LYS A 349 -17.82 71.53 17.20
CA LYS A 349 -17.01 72.47 18.03
C LYS A 349 -17.03 72.14 19.50
N GLU A 350 -18.11 71.54 20.03
CA GLU A 350 -18.07 70.84 21.32
C GLU A 350 -17.08 69.67 21.28
N ASN A 351 -16.63 69.26 20.08
CA ASN A 351 -15.50 68.36 19.83
C ASN A 351 -14.18 69.08 19.44
N THR A 352 -13.92 70.26 20.02
CA THR A 352 -12.63 71.02 20.07
C THR A 352 -12.24 71.91 18.89
N SER A 353 -11.38 72.89 19.19
CA SER A 353 -11.06 74.04 18.35
C SER A 353 -10.60 73.62 16.94
N ALA A 354 -11.06 74.29 15.89
CA ALA A 354 -10.73 73.93 14.51
C ALA A 354 -9.21 73.81 14.23
N SER A 355 -8.37 74.49 15.01
CA SER A 355 -6.92 74.30 14.99
C SER A 355 -6.49 72.97 15.60
N GLU A 356 -6.99 72.63 16.80
CA GLU A 356 -6.76 71.33 17.44
C GLU A 356 -7.28 70.18 16.57
N GLN A 357 -8.46 70.34 15.97
CA GLN A 357 -9.05 69.38 15.03
C GLN A 357 -8.22 69.21 13.76
N MET A 358 -7.65 70.29 13.20
CA MET A 358 -6.76 70.18 12.05
C MET A 358 -5.42 69.52 12.42
N THR A 359 -4.86 69.81 13.60
CA THR A 359 -3.68 69.06 14.10
C THR A 359 -4.01 67.60 14.37
N TYR A 360 -5.20 67.30 14.92
CA TYR A 360 -5.68 65.93 15.14
C TYR A 360 -5.85 65.18 13.82
N LEU A 361 -6.52 65.77 12.82
CA LEU A 361 -6.67 65.17 11.49
C LEU A 361 -5.32 65.00 10.78
N THR A 362 -4.38 65.92 10.97
CA THR A 362 -3.01 65.79 10.43
C THR A 362 -2.25 64.64 11.12
N GLN A 363 -2.40 64.52 12.44
CA GLN A 363 -1.82 63.42 13.21
C GLN A 363 -2.47 62.08 12.87
N GLU A 364 -3.78 62.04 12.67
CA GLU A 364 -4.53 60.85 12.26
C GLU A 364 -4.18 60.44 10.83
N LYS A 365 -4.06 61.39 9.89
CA LYS A 365 -3.53 61.14 8.54
C LYS A 365 -2.14 60.52 8.59
N ASN A 366 -1.24 61.07 9.41
CA ASN A 366 0.12 60.53 9.56
C ASN A 366 0.09 59.14 10.20
N THR A 367 -0.79 58.91 11.17
CA THR A 367 -1.00 57.59 11.81
C THR A 367 -1.55 56.57 10.81
N MET A 368 -2.51 56.95 9.97
CA MET A 368 -3.01 56.11 8.89
C MET A 368 -1.93 55.81 7.87
N ARG A 369 -1.11 56.80 7.49
CA ARG A 369 0.02 56.58 6.57
C ARG A 369 1.03 55.57 7.14
N GLN A 370 1.41 55.72 8.41
CA GLN A 370 2.26 54.75 9.11
C GLN A 370 1.65 53.34 9.15
N ARG A 371 0.33 53.23 9.37
CA ARG A 371 -0.38 51.95 9.30
C ARG A 371 -0.36 51.36 7.88
N PHE A 372 -0.56 52.17 6.85
CA PHE A 372 -0.46 51.71 5.45
C PHE A 372 0.96 51.22 5.12
N ASP A 373 2.00 52.00 5.46
CA ASP A 373 3.39 51.59 5.26
C ASP A 373 3.71 50.28 6.01
N TYR A 374 3.15 50.08 7.21
CA TYR A 374 3.26 48.83 7.96
C TYR A 374 2.58 47.65 7.25
N TYR A 375 1.35 47.84 6.75
CA TYR A 375 0.63 46.79 6.02
C TYR A 375 1.26 46.47 4.66
N GLU A 376 1.79 47.47 3.96
CA GLU A 376 2.55 47.28 2.71
C GLU A 376 3.79 46.43 2.96
N ASN A 377 4.54 46.71 4.03
CA ASN A 377 5.68 45.89 4.44
C ASN A 377 5.27 44.46 4.83
N GLN A 378 4.15 44.27 5.55
CA GLN A 378 3.62 42.93 5.87
C GLN A 378 3.20 42.16 4.61
N MET A 379 2.56 42.83 3.65
CA MET A 379 2.17 42.24 2.37
C MET A 379 3.38 41.85 1.53
N GLN A 380 4.43 42.67 1.53
CA GLN A 380 5.68 42.35 0.86
C GLN A 380 6.36 41.13 1.49
N GLN A 381 6.42 41.05 2.83
CA GLN A 381 6.96 39.89 3.54
C GLN A 381 6.17 38.60 3.23
N LEU A 382 4.84 38.68 3.19
CA LEU A 382 3.99 37.55 2.80
C LEU A 382 4.25 37.13 1.34
N SER A 383 4.41 38.09 0.45
CA SER A 383 4.75 37.83 -0.96
C SER A 383 6.08 37.08 -1.09
N ASP A 384 7.11 37.52 -0.37
CA ASP A 384 8.43 36.87 -0.37
C ASP A 384 8.37 35.45 0.23
N VAL A 385 7.59 35.25 1.30
CA VAL A 385 7.35 33.91 1.88
C VAL A 385 6.66 32.98 0.88
N ILE A 386 5.63 33.46 0.18
CA ILE A 386 4.92 32.68 -0.85
C ILE A 386 5.86 32.36 -2.02
N ALA A 387 6.69 33.31 -2.45
CA ALA A 387 7.67 33.10 -3.52
C ALA A 387 8.69 32.02 -3.15
N ASN A 388 9.23 32.06 -1.93
CA ASN A 388 10.17 31.06 -1.43
C ASN A 388 9.50 29.68 -1.28
N GLN A 389 8.29 29.61 -0.74
CA GLN A 389 7.53 28.35 -0.68
C GLN A 389 7.30 27.74 -2.07
N ARG A 390 6.99 28.56 -3.07
CA ARG A 390 6.80 28.09 -4.44
C ARG A 390 8.09 27.50 -5.02
N LEU A 391 9.24 28.10 -4.72
CA LEU A 391 10.54 27.59 -5.11
C LEU A 391 10.84 26.24 -4.44
N ASP A 392 10.56 26.12 -3.14
CA ASP A 392 10.73 24.89 -2.37
C ASP A 392 9.82 23.77 -2.90
N MET A 393 8.56 24.09 -3.21
CA MET A 393 7.62 23.12 -3.81
C MET A 393 8.08 22.62 -5.17
N GLU A 394 8.61 23.50 -6.03
CA GLU A 394 9.11 23.06 -7.34
C GLU A 394 10.38 22.21 -7.18
N THR A 395 11.26 22.54 -6.22
CA THR A 395 12.44 21.74 -5.89
C THR A 395 12.06 20.34 -5.37
N GLN A 396 11.10 20.27 -4.45
CA GLN A 396 10.56 19.00 -3.96
C GLN A 396 9.92 18.20 -5.10
N LYS A 397 9.12 18.84 -5.95
CA LYS A 397 8.49 18.19 -7.10
C LYS A 397 9.51 17.61 -8.07
N GLN A 398 10.63 18.31 -8.32
CA GLN A 398 11.73 17.80 -9.12
C GLN A 398 12.41 16.59 -8.47
N GLN A 399 12.67 16.63 -7.16
CA GLN A 399 13.21 15.49 -6.41
C GLN A 399 12.27 14.28 -6.47
N TRP A 400 10.98 14.51 -6.26
CA TRP A 400 9.94 13.48 -6.35
C TRP A 400 9.84 12.86 -7.74
N SER A 401 9.92 13.69 -8.78
CA SER A 401 9.93 13.20 -10.17
C SER A 401 11.15 12.33 -10.46
N SER A 402 12.31 12.66 -9.90
CA SER A 402 13.53 11.85 -10.02
C SER A 402 13.37 10.50 -9.34
N VAL A 403 12.93 10.50 -8.07
CA VAL A 403 12.71 9.26 -7.28
C VAL A 403 11.63 8.38 -7.92
N ALA A 404 10.55 8.98 -8.43
CA ALA A 404 9.50 8.25 -9.13
C ALA A 404 10.00 7.63 -10.45
N GLY A 405 10.87 8.34 -11.18
CA GLY A 405 11.53 7.84 -12.38
C GLY A 405 12.42 6.63 -12.08
N GLU A 406 13.28 6.73 -11.08
CA GLU A 406 14.14 5.64 -10.61
C GLU A 406 13.32 4.43 -10.13
N GLN A 407 12.25 4.65 -9.37
CA GLN A 407 11.37 3.56 -8.93
C GLN A 407 10.66 2.88 -10.09
N LYS A 408 10.19 3.63 -11.09
CA LYS A 408 9.57 3.07 -12.28
C LYS A 408 10.54 2.19 -13.06
N GLN A 409 11.79 2.64 -13.22
CA GLN A 409 12.85 1.85 -13.87
C GLN A 409 13.18 0.58 -13.06
N ARG A 410 13.12 0.68 -11.73
CA ARG A 410 13.37 -0.48 -10.87
C ARG A 410 12.24 -1.51 -10.90
N VAL A 411 10.98 -1.06 -10.87
CA VAL A 411 9.82 -1.94 -10.95
C VAL A 411 9.83 -2.70 -12.27
N THR A 412 10.12 -2.00 -13.37
CA THR A 412 10.25 -2.65 -14.69
C THR A 412 11.37 -3.70 -14.71
N SER A 413 12.54 -3.41 -14.13
CA SER A 413 13.62 -4.41 -13.98
C SER A 413 13.21 -5.61 -13.13
N LEU A 414 12.49 -5.42 -12.01
CA LEU A 414 11.99 -6.51 -11.18
C LEU A 414 10.89 -7.33 -11.87
N GLU A 415 10.05 -6.70 -12.69
CA GLU A 415 9.03 -7.37 -13.50
C GLU A 415 9.68 -8.24 -14.60
N GLU A 416 10.76 -7.77 -15.22
CA GLU A 416 11.58 -8.55 -16.16
C GLU A 416 12.23 -9.76 -15.46
N GLU A 417 12.88 -9.55 -14.30
CA GLU A 417 13.48 -10.64 -13.52
C GLU A 417 12.44 -11.67 -13.05
N LEU A 418 11.26 -11.22 -12.62
CA LEU A 418 10.16 -12.11 -12.24
C LEU A 418 9.61 -12.87 -13.46
N GLY A 419 9.56 -12.23 -14.62
CA GLY A 419 9.22 -12.85 -15.90
C GLY A 419 10.18 -13.99 -16.24
N GLU A 420 11.49 -13.73 -16.16
CA GLU A 420 12.51 -14.75 -16.37
C GLU A 420 12.42 -15.90 -15.36
N ALA A 421 12.24 -15.60 -14.07
CA ALA A 421 12.10 -16.59 -13.02
C ALA A 421 10.88 -17.51 -13.26
N ASN A 422 9.74 -16.93 -13.65
CA ASN A 422 8.53 -17.69 -13.99
C ASN A 422 8.73 -18.58 -15.22
N MET A 423 9.47 -18.11 -16.23
CA MET A 423 9.82 -18.93 -17.39
C MET A 423 10.71 -20.13 -16.99
N ARG A 424 11.67 -19.94 -16.08
CA ARG A 424 12.49 -21.04 -15.54
C ARG A 424 11.66 -22.03 -14.72
N ILE A 425 10.74 -21.56 -13.87
CA ILE A 425 9.83 -22.42 -13.11
C ILE A 425 8.97 -23.27 -14.06
N ARG A 426 8.38 -22.67 -15.11
CA ARG A 426 7.61 -23.41 -16.12
C ARG A 426 8.45 -24.46 -16.84
N SER A 427 9.71 -24.14 -17.16
CA SER A 427 10.65 -25.10 -17.73
C SER A 427 10.86 -26.29 -16.80
N MET A 428 11.12 -26.04 -15.51
CA MET A 428 11.30 -27.10 -14.52
C MET A 428 10.02 -27.93 -14.31
N GLU A 429 8.84 -27.29 -14.33
CA GLU A 429 7.55 -27.98 -14.23
C GLU A 429 7.31 -28.89 -15.45
N ALA A 430 7.69 -28.44 -16.65
CA ALA A 430 7.63 -29.25 -17.87
C ALA A 430 8.57 -30.46 -17.79
N ASP A 431 9.79 -30.28 -17.27
CA ASP A 431 10.73 -31.38 -17.04
C ASP A 431 10.15 -32.39 -16.02
N VAL A 432 9.59 -31.92 -14.90
CA VAL A 432 8.95 -32.77 -13.90
C VAL A 432 7.73 -33.52 -14.47
N ALA A 433 6.93 -32.87 -15.32
CA ALA A 433 5.81 -33.52 -16.00
C ALA A 433 6.28 -34.61 -16.96
N PHE A 434 7.34 -34.36 -17.73
CA PHE A 434 7.97 -35.36 -18.60
C PHE A 434 8.42 -36.60 -17.81
N TYR A 435 9.06 -36.41 -16.65
CA TYR A 435 9.45 -37.53 -15.79
C TYR A 435 8.25 -38.30 -15.20
N LYS A 436 7.17 -37.60 -14.84
CA LYS A 436 5.93 -38.25 -14.36
C LYS A 436 5.27 -39.10 -15.43
N ASP A 437 5.18 -38.60 -16.67
CA ASP A 437 4.59 -39.34 -17.79
C ASP A 437 5.44 -40.56 -18.17
N SER A 438 6.78 -40.43 -18.12
CA SER A 438 7.70 -41.54 -18.30
C SER A 438 7.49 -42.63 -17.24
N ASN A 439 7.36 -42.25 -15.96
CA ASN A 439 7.04 -43.19 -14.87
C ASN A 439 5.66 -43.83 -15.05
N ALA A 440 4.64 -43.07 -15.44
CA ALA A 440 3.29 -43.60 -15.66
C ALA A 440 3.22 -44.58 -16.85
N ALA A 441 4.07 -44.41 -17.87
CA ALA A 441 4.22 -45.38 -18.95
C ALA A 441 4.85 -46.69 -18.43
N TYR A 442 5.90 -46.58 -17.60
CA TYR A 442 6.52 -47.71 -16.93
C TYR A 442 5.54 -48.50 -16.04
N GLU A 443 4.70 -47.80 -15.28
CA GLU A 443 3.67 -48.44 -14.43
C GLU A 443 2.60 -49.17 -15.23
N ARG A 444 2.16 -48.62 -16.38
CA ARG A 444 1.20 -49.30 -17.27
C ARG A 444 1.76 -50.60 -17.84
N GLU A 445 3.04 -50.60 -18.21
CA GLU A 445 3.72 -51.80 -18.71
C GLU A 445 3.85 -52.88 -17.63
N LEU A 446 4.13 -52.46 -16.38
CA LEU A 446 4.15 -53.34 -15.20
C LEU A 446 2.77 -53.94 -14.91
N LYS A 447 1.72 -53.13 -14.92
CA LYS A 447 0.36 -53.57 -14.61
C LYS A 447 -0.18 -54.55 -15.66
N SER A 448 0.12 -54.32 -16.95
CA SER A 448 -0.21 -55.27 -18.02
C SER A 448 0.43 -56.65 -17.82
N ARG A 449 1.60 -56.72 -17.17
CA ARG A 449 2.26 -57.98 -16.81
C ARG A 449 1.66 -58.65 -15.57
N GLU A 450 1.07 -57.89 -14.66
CA GLU A 450 0.41 -58.40 -13.45
C GLU A 450 -0.99 -58.95 -13.73
N ASP A 451 -1.78 -58.28 -14.58
CA ASP A 451 -3.13 -58.74 -14.95
C ASP A 451 -3.13 -60.09 -15.71
N SER A 452 -1.97 -60.49 -16.24
CA SER A 452 -1.77 -61.80 -16.87
C SER A 452 -1.64 -62.96 -15.86
N ARG A 453 -1.54 -62.71 -14.56
CA ARG A 453 -1.10 -63.72 -13.57
C ARG A 453 -2.11 -64.15 -12.53
N HIS A 454 -3.31 -63.57 -12.42
CA HIS A 454 -4.19 -63.83 -11.27
C HIS A 454 -5.54 -64.43 -11.68
N SER A 455 -5.53 -65.75 -11.84
CA SER A 455 -6.69 -66.65 -12.00
C SER A 455 -6.47 -67.91 -11.15
N SER A 456 -6.77 -67.85 -9.85
CA SER A 456 -7.22 -68.99 -9.01
C SER A 456 -7.21 -68.58 -7.54
N GLY A 457 -8.36 -68.69 -6.87
CA GLY A 457 -8.51 -68.32 -5.46
C GLY A 457 -8.39 -69.48 -4.48
N VAL A 458 -8.89 -69.19 -3.27
CA VAL A 458 -9.45 -70.06 -2.22
C VAL A 458 -8.83 -69.87 -0.81
N SER A 459 -9.77 -69.52 0.07
CA SER A 459 -9.92 -69.40 1.53
C SER A 459 -9.64 -70.72 2.31
N VAL A 460 -9.64 -70.89 3.65
CA VAL A 460 -10.04 -70.14 4.87
C VAL A 460 -9.50 -70.88 6.14
N SER A 461 -9.40 -70.15 7.27
CA SER A 461 -9.46 -70.47 8.73
C SER A 461 -8.59 -71.60 9.37
N GLU A 462 -7.73 -71.37 10.39
CA GLU A 462 -8.02 -71.02 11.82
C GLU A 462 -9.00 -72.02 12.46
N GLU A 463 -8.70 -72.92 13.42
CA GLU A 463 -8.26 -72.61 14.78
C GLU A 463 -8.00 -73.96 15.54
N LYS A 464 -6.76 -74.48 15.57
CA LYS A 464 -6.31 -75.60 16.46
C LYS A 464 -5.00 -75.19 17.16
N LEU A 465 -5.05 -74.01 17.78
CA LEU A 465 -3.94 -73.26 18.31
C LEU A 465 -3.46 -73.76 19.68
N SER A 466 -2.21 -74.23 19.75
CA SER A 466 -1.24 -73.82 20.81
C SER A 466 0.05 -74.65 20.77
N MET A 467 -0.01 -75.96 20.50
CA MET A 467 1.20 -76.77 20.22
C MET A 467 1.35 -77.15 18.74
N GLN A 468 0.23 -77.33 18.06
CA GLN A 468 0.18 -77.22 16.60
C GLN A 468 0.35 -75.75 16.16
N ALA A 469 0.25 -74.77 17.06
CA ALA A 469 0.62 -73.38 16.79
C ALA A 469 2.13 -73.17 16.80
N LEU A 470 2.92 -73.92 17.59
CA LEU A 470 4.39 -73.80 17.56
C LEU A 470 5.03 -74.66 16.45
N LYS A 471 4.55 -75.90 16.24
CA LYS A 471 4.90 -76.67 15.03
C LYS A 471 4.25 -76.11 13.76
N GLY A 472 3.13 -75.41 13.88
CA GLY A 472 2.46 -74.66 12.82
C GLY A 472 3.15 -73.33 12.54
N LEU A 473 3.57 -72.58 13.57
CA LEU A 473 4.46 -71.42 13.42
C LEU A 473 5.74 -71.88 12.74
N TRP A 474 6.28 -73.05 13.13
CA TRP A 474 7.44 -73.64 12.45
C TRP A 474 7.18 -74.02 10.99
N LYS A 475 5.94 -74.43 10.65
CA LYS A 475 5.49 -74.64 9.26
C LYS A 475 5.24 -73.34 8.48
N VAL A 476 4.93 -72.26 9.19
CA VAL A 476 4.56 -70.94 8.67
C VAL A 476 5.78 -70.03 8.53
N LEU A 477 6.79 -70.21 9.37
CA LEU A 477 7.97 -69.36 9.40
C LEU A 477 8.86 -69.69 8.20
N PRO A 478 9.22 -68.67 7.39
CA PRO A 478 10.04 -68.90 6.21
C PRO A 478 11.41 -69.44 6.63
N ASN A 479 11.79 -70.62 6.14
CA ASN A 479 13.15 -71.14 6.30
C ASN A 479 14.14 -70.14 5.65
N SER A 480 14.89 -69.42 6.48
CA SER A 480 15.94 -68.49 6.06
C SER A 480 17.16 -69.18 5.42
N SER A 481 17.20 -70.51 5.44
CA SER A 481 18.34 -71.33 4.99
C SER A 481 18.69 -71.21 3.50
N HIS A 482 17.81 -70.66 2.65
CA HIS A 482 18.09 -70.40 1.23
C HIS A 482 18.29 -68.92 0.91
N ARG A 483 18.29 -68.06 1.92
CA ARG A 483 18.50 -66.64 1.72
C ARG A 483 19.99 -66.34 1.91
N PRO A 484 20.69 -65.79 0.90
CA PRO A 484 22.06 -65.37 1.11
C PRO A 484 22.09 -64.34 2.25
N PRO A 485 22.98 -64.51 3.24
CA PRO A 485 23.08 -63.58 4.36
C PRO A 485 23.32 -62.17 3.83
N GLY A 486 22.38 -61.25 4.11
CA GLY A 486 22.44 -59.85 3.68
C GLY A 486 21.33 -59.39 2.73
N GLN A 487 20.60 -60.30 2.07
CA GLN A 487 19.51 -59.91 1.17
C GLN A 487 18.22 -59.68 1.97
N ARG A 488 17.71 -58.43 2.00
CA ARG A 488 16.46 -58.06 2.70
C ARG A 488 15.23 -58.29 1.82
N LEU A 489 14.04 -58.44 2.41
CA LEU A 489 12.81 -58.81 1.66
C LEU A 489 12.19 -57.62 0.96
N ILE A 490 12.38 -56.48 1.60
CA ILE A 490 11.96 -55.18 1.16
C ILE A 490 13.26 -54.41 0.94
N ASP A 491 13.51 -54.01 -0.30
CA ASP A 491 14.69 -53.22 -0.62
C ASP A 491 14.58 -51.85 0.05
N ALA A 492 15.60 -51.49 0.82
CA ALA A 492 15.62 -50.25 1.60
C ALA A 492 15.80 -48.99 0.74
N SER A 493 16.01 -49.14 -0.56
CA SER A 493 16.27 -48.05 -1.51
C SER A 493 15.00 -47.33 -1.99
N SER A 494 13.81 -47.89 -1.77
CA SER A 494 12.55 -47.26 -2.22
C SER A 494 11.82 -46.57 -1.06
N ALA A 495 11.55 -45.27 -1.22
CA ALA A 495 10.95 -44.42 -0.20
C ALA A 495 9.44 -44.66 0.01
N ALA A 496 8.77 -45.32 -0.95
CA ALA A 496 7.33 -45.59 -0.88
C ALA A 496 7.08 -47.10 -0.94
N LEU A 497 6.18 -47.63 -0.10
CA LEU A 497 5.75 -49.03 -0.16
C LEU A 497 5.18 -49.34 -1.56
N ALA A 498 5.92 -50.10 -2.39
CA ALA A 498 5.50 -50.42 -3.75
C ALA A 498 4.57 -51.64 -3.72
N GLN A 499 3.65 -51.74 -4.69
CA GLN A 499 2.77 -52.91 -4.84
C GLN A 499 3.57 -54.22 -4.98
N SER A 500 4.73 -54.14 -5.64
CA SER A 500 5.68 -55.26 -5.76
C SER A 500 6.25 -55.73 -4.42
N ASP A 501 6.37 -54.86 -3.41
CA ASP A 501 6.80 -55.25 -2.06
C ASP A 501 5.68 -55.99 -1.32
N ILE A 502 4.42 -55.59 -1.53
CA ILE A 502 3.23 -56.30 -1.03
C ILE A 502 3.13 -57.68 -1.66
N ASP A 503 3.37 -57.78 -2.97
CA ASP A 503 3.25 -59.05 -3.69
C ASP A 503 4.44 -59.98 -3.45
N LYS A 504 5.65 -59.45 -3.19
CA LYS A 504 6.77 -60.22 -2.63
C LYS A 504 6.43 -60.76 -1.25
N LEU A 505 5.81 -59.93 -0.39
CA LEU A 505 5.39 -60.35 0.94
C LEU A 505 4.38 -61.50 0.82
N LYS A 506 3.33 -61.33 0.01
CA LYS A 506 2.34 -62.38 -0.29
C LYS A 506 2.98 -63.63 -0.89
N GLN A 507 3.93 -63.50 -1.81
CA GLN A 507 4.60 -64.65 -2.43
C GLN A 507 5.39 -65.46 -1.40
N VAL A 508 6.06 -64.78 -0.47
CA VAL A 508 6.76 -65.43 0.66
C VAL A 508 5.74 -66.10 1.59
N LEU A 509 4.61 -65.43 1.80
CA LEU A 509 3.42 -65.91 2.50
C LEU A 509 2.55 -66.86 1.67
N GLU A 510 2.96 -67.34 0.50
CA GLU A 510 2.24 -68.37 -0.27
C GLU A 510 3.15 -69.58 -0.51
N ARG A 511 4.46 -69.36 -0.68
CA ARG A 511 5.50 -70.41 -0.71
C ARG A 511 5.63 -71.19 0.61
N TRP A 512 5.08 -70.68 1.71
CA TRP A 512 4.98 -71.40 2.98
C TRP A 512 4.05 -72.64 2.92
N LYS A 513 3.09 -72.72 1.98
CA LYS A 513 2.08 -73.80 1.90
C LYS A 513 2.64 -75.08 1.26
N GLU A 514 3.71 -75.00 0.47
CA GLU A 514 4.15 -76.08 -0.43
C GLU A 514 5.28 -76.98 0.12
N ARG A 515 5.67 -76.86 1.40
CA ARG A 515 6.91 -77.50 1.90
C ARG A 515 6.67 -78.70 2.83
N SER A 516 7.27 -79.84 2.48
CA SER A 516 7.39 -81.04 3.30
C SER A 516 8.59 -80.96 4.25
N PHE A 517 8.41 -81.39 5.50
CA PHE A 517 9.33 -81.20 6.63
C PHE A 517 10.12 -82.47 6.91
N GLU A 518 11.44 -82.50 6.64
CA GLU A 518 12.25 -83.70 6.94
C GLU A 518 13.15 -83.60 8.17
N LYS A 519 13.39 -82.44 8.81
CA LYS A 519 14.05 -82.32 10.13
C LYS A 519 13.86 -80.95 10.81
N TYR A 520 13.58 -80.94 12.11
CA TYR A 520 13.44 -79.73 12.95
C TYR A 520 14.79 -79.36 13.59
N ASP A 521 15.23 -78.10 13.43
CA ASP A 521 16.40 -77.54 14.13
C ASP A 521 16.03 -76.23 14.84
N LEU A 522 16.22 -76.19 16.15
CA LEU A 522 15.89 -75.04 17.01
C LEU A 522 16.75 -73.81 16.67
N ARG A 523 18.00 -73.98 16.20
CA ARG A 523 18.86 -72.83 15.90
C ARG A 523 18.43 -72.14 14.61
N ALA A 524 18.06 -72.92 13.60
CA ALA A 524 17.40 -72.41 12.40
C ALA A 524 16.09 -71.68 12.76
N PHE A 525 15.38 -72.12 13.79
CA PHE A 525 14.14 -71.48 14.24
C PHE A 525 14.33 -70.09 14.76
N VAL A 526 15.21 -69.96 15.72
CA VAL A 526 15.51 -68.66 16.32
C VAL A 526 16.04 -67.71 15.24
N GLY A 527 16.81 -68.20 14.27
CA GLY A 527 17.24 -67.42 13.10
C GLY A 527 16.07 -66.90 12.26
N CYS A 528 15.14 -67.78 11.87
CA CYS A 528 13.98 -67.40 11.05
C CYS A 528 13.03 -66.44 11.78
N VAL A 529 12.83 -66.64 13.09
CA VAL A 529 12.01 -65.74 13.92
C VAL A 529 12.65 -64.35 14.00
N ARG A 530 13.98 -64.26 14.20
CA ARG A 530 14.68 -62.96 14.20
C ARG A 530 14.58 -62.25 12.86
N THR A 531 14.81 -62.96 11.74
CA THR A 531 14.68 -62.34 10.41
C THR A 531 13.25 -61.90 10.12
N LEU A 532 12.23 -62.62 10.59
CA LEU A 532 10.84 -62.21 10.44
C LEU A 532 10.53 -60.97 11.29
N ILE A 533 11.03 -60.90 12.52
CA ILE A 533 10.88 -59.72 13.38
C ILE A 533 11.52 -58.49 12.72
N ASP A 534 12.71 -58.64 12.14
CA ASP A 534 13.41 -57.55 11.45
C ASP A 534 12.66 -57.10 10.18
N ASP A 535 12.19 -58.05 9.36
CA ASP A 535 11.39 -57.76 8.16
C ASP A 535 10.05 -57.08 8.54
N ASN A 536 9.38 -57.53 9.60
CA ASN A 536 8.14 -56.92 10.10
C ASN A 536 8.37 -55.52 10.68
N ARG A 537 9.46 -55.30 11.42
CA ARG A 537 9.83 -53.98 11.94
C ARG A 537 10.02 -52.99 10.79
N PHE A 538 10.76 -53.41 9.76
CA PHE A 538 11.01 -52.56 8.58
C PHE A 538 9.73 -52.26 7.79
N PHE A 539 8.84 -53.26 7.65
CA PHE A 539 7.53 -53.07 7.03
C PHE A 539 6.67 -52.05 7.80
N ILE A 540 6.63 -52.14 9.14
CA ILE A 540 5.90 -51.19 10.00
C ILE A 540 6.49 -49.78 9.89
N GLU A 541 7.82 -49.63 9.96
CA GLU A 541 8.49 -48.33 9.80
C GLU A 541 8.15 -47.68 8.45
N ARG A 542 8.06 -48.48 7.37
CA ARG A 542 7.68 -47.98 6.04
C ARG A 542 6.20 -47.66 5.90
N ILE A 543 5.29 -48.41 6.54
CA ILE A 543 3.87 -48.04 6.64
C ILE A 543 3.72 -46.71 7.38
N LEU A 544 4.41 -46.52 8.50
CA LEU A 544 4.39 -45.27 9.26
C LEU A 544 4.90 -44.11 8.40
N HIS A 545 6.01 -44.29 7.68
CA HIS A 545 6.53 -43.27 6.76
C HIS A 545 5.56 -42.95 5.61
N ASN A 546 4.90 -43.96 5.03
CA ASN A 546 3.85 -43.76 4.03
C ASN A 546 2.63 -43.01 4.59
N ALA A 547 2.23 -43.29 5.85
CA ALA A 547 1.15 -42.57 6.51
C ALA A 547 1.54 -41.10 6.81
N GLU A 548 2.78 -40.86 7.22
CA GLU A 548 3.33 -39.51 7.41
C GLU A 548 3.36 -38.71 6.11
N THR A 549 3.85 -39.31 5.02
CA THR A 549 3.86 -38.67 3.69
C THR A 549 2.44 -38.41 3.17
N ALA A 550 1.50 -39.35 3.36
CA ALA A 550 0.09 -39.13 3.03
C ALA A 550 -0.53 -37.97 3.84
N ASN A 551 -0.21 -37.86 5.14
CA ASN A 551 -0.62 -36.73 5.96
C ASN A 551 0.01 -35.41 5.50
N LEU A 552 1.26 -35.42 5.04
CA LEU A 552 1.90 -34.24 4.43
C LEU A 552 1.21 -33.84 3.13
N TYR A 553 0.85 -34.79 2.26
CA TYR A 553 0.09 -34.52 1.04
C TYR A 553 -1.30 -33.95 1.35
N LYS A 554 -2.01 -34.53 2.33
CA LYS A 554 -3.29 -34.00 2.80
C LYS A 554 -3.15 -32.57 3.33
N GLY A 555 -2.15 -32.31 4.18
CA GLY A 555 -1.88 -30.96 4.70
C GLY A 555 -1.49 -29.96 3.61
N ASN A 556 -0.75 -30.39 2.58
CA ASN A 556 -0.43 -29.55 1.43
C ASN A 556 -1.67 -29.27 0.56
N ALA A 557 -2.55 -30.25 0.37
CA ALA A 557 -3.83 -30.05 -0.33
C ALA A 557 -4.75 -29.09 0.42
N GLU A 558 -4.86 -29.19 1.75
CA GLU A 558 -5.63 -28.25 2.59
C GLU A 558 -5.06 -26.83 2.51
N LYS A 559 -3.72 -26.68 2.52
CA LYS A 559 -3.06 -25.37 2.31
C LYS A 559 -3.33 -24.81 0.92
N ALA A 560 -3.24 -25.63 -0.13
CA ALA A 560 -3.54 -25.22 -1.50
C ALA A 560 -5.01 -24.79 -1.65
N HIS A 561 -5.94 -25.54 -1.05
CA HIS A 561 -7.36 -25.17 -1.02
C HIS A 561 -7.60 -23.85 -0.27
N LYS A 562 -6.93 -23.64 0.88
CA LYS A 562 -7.00 -22.37 1.61
C LYS A 562 -6.46 -21.21 0.77
N LEU A 563 -5.31 -21.38 0.10
CA LEU A 563 -4.75 -20.38 -0.79
C LEU A 563 -5.70 -20.05 -1.96
N ALA A 564 -6.37 -21.05 -2.53
CA ALA A 564 -7.37 -20.84 -3.57
C ALA A 564 -8.59 -20.05 -3.06
N LEU A 565 -9.05 -20.32 -1.84
CA LEU A 565 -10.13 -19.57 -1.20
C LEU A 565 -9.72 -18.11 -0.91
N ASP A 566 -8.53 -17.90 -0.36
CA ASP A 566 -7.97 -16.58 -0.08
C ASP A 566 -7.82 -15.78 -1.40
N PHE A 567 -7.38 -16.43 -2.47
CA PHE A 567 -7.29 -15.83 -3.82
C PHE A 567 -8.67 -15.46 -4.39
N LYS A 568 -9.69 -16.30 -4.19
CA LYS A 568 -11.07 -15.99 -4.58
C LYS A 568 -11.59 -14.75 -3.84
N ASN A 569 -11.38 -14.66 -2.52
CA ASN A 569 -11.79 -13.52 -1.72
C ASN A 569 -11.04 -12.24 -2.14
N ALA A 570 -9.74 -12.35 -2.46
CA ALA A 570 -8.95 -11.26 -3.03
C ALA A 570 -9.54 -10.75 -4.35
N LEU A 571 -9.92 -11.64 -5.26
CA LEU A 571 -10.57 -11.29 -6.53
C LEU A 571 -11.92 -10.60 -6.34
N GLU A 572 -12.74 -11.05 -5.39
CA GLU A 572 -14.00 -10.39 -5.04
C GLU A 572 -13.76 -8.96 -4.49
N GLY A 573 -12.73 -8.79 -3.67
CA GLY A 573 -12.27 -7.47 -3.19
C GLY A 573 -11.82 -6.55 -4.32
N TYR A 574 -11.00 -7.06 -5.26
CA TYR A 574 -10.58 -6.30 -6.44
C TYR A 574 -11.77 -5.91 -7.33
N LYS A 575 -12.72 -6.82 -7.55
CA LYS A 575 -13.94 -6.53 -8.32
C LYS A 575 -14.74 -5.39 -7.69
N LYS A 576 -14.86 -5.36 -6.36
CA LYS A 576 -15.51 -4.26 -5.64
C LYS A 576 -14.77 -2.94 -5.83
N GLN A 577 -13.44 -2.93 -5.68
CA GLN A 577 -12.63 -1.73 -5.90
C GLN A 577 -12.75 -1.17 -7.33
N VAL A 578 -12.78 -2.04 -8.34
CA VAL A 578 -12.99 -1.63 -9.74
C VAL A 578 -14.37 -0.99 -9.93
N LEU A 579 -15.41 -1.55 -9.32
CA LEU A 579 -16.76 -0.97 -9.34
C LEU A 579 -16.81 0.40 -8.65
N ASP A 580 -16.13 0.55 -7.50
CA ASP A 580 -16.05 1.82 -6.78
C ASP A 580 -15.30 2.89 -7.59
N LEU A 581 -14.19 2.52 -8.24
CA LEU A 581 -13.45 3.40 -9.15
C LEU A 581 -14.28 3.79 -10.37
N GLN A 582 -15.02 2.84 -10.96
CA GLN A 582 -15.92 3.10 -12.09
C GLN A 582 -17.05 4.06 -11.68
N ASN A 583 -17.61 3.89 -10.48
CA ASN A 583 -18.60 4.80 -9.93
C ASN A 583 -18.00 6.20 -9.69
N SER A 584 -16.80 6.30 -9.10
CA SER A 584 -16.09 7.57 -8.90
C SER A 584 -15.79 8.28 -10.22
N LEU A 585 -15.33 7.54 -11.24
CA LEU A 585 -15.09 8.10 -12.58
C LEU A 585 -16.40 8.63 -13.20
N SER A 586 -17.51 7.91 -13.03
CA SER A 586 -18.82 8.36 -13.52
C SER A 586 -19.31 9.63 -12.80
N GLN A 587 -19.03 9.77 -11.50
CA GLN A 587 -19.35 10.97 -10.74
C GLN A 587 -18.46 12.15 -11.13
N ALA A 588 -17.16 11.92 -11.33
CA ALA A 588 -16.23 12.93 -11.83
C ALA A 588 -16.64 13.45 -13.21
N ALA A 589 -17.03 12.54 -14.12
CA ALA A 589 -17.53 12.91 -15.45
C ALA A 589 -18.82 13.76 -15.38
N ARG A 590 -19.70 13.51 -14.41
CA ARG A 590 -20.89 14.35 -14.16
C ARG A 590 -20.51 15.75 -13.65
N ARG A 591 -19.59 15.84 -12.70
CA ARG A 591 -19.08 17.15 -12.21
C ARG A 591 -18.37 17.93 -13.31
N ASP A 592 -17.59 17.27 -14.16
CA ASP A 592 -16.95 17.92 -15.31
C ASP A 592 -17.99 18.49 -16.30
N ALA A 593 -19.10 17.79 -16.51
CA ALA A 593 -20.19 18.28 -17.34
C ALA A 593 -20.89 19.51 -16.73
N GLU A 594 -21.08 19.50 -15.41
CA GLU A 594 -21.64 20.64 -14.65
C GLU A 594 -20.71 21.85 -14.69
N ILE A 595 -19.41 21.69 -14.42
CA ILE A 595 -18.42 22.76 -14.51
C ILE A 595 -18.34 23.34 -15.93
N ARG A 596 -18.46 22.50 -16.97
CA ARG A 596 -18.50 22.99 -18.36
C ARG A 596 -19.73 23.86 -18.62
N LYS A 597 -20.89 23.47 -18.10
CA LYS A 597 -22.13 24.25 -18.18
C LYS A 597 -21.98 25.60 -17.47
N ASP A 598 -21.44 25.61 -16.25
CA ASP A 598 -21.22 26.85 -15.48
C ASP A 598 -20.23 27.79 -16.18
N ARG A 599 -19.18 27.24 -16.81
CA ARG A 599 -18.23 28.05 -17.61
C ARG A 599 -18.89 28.64 -18.86
N GLU A 600 -19.84 27.94 -19.46
CA GLU A 600 -20.60 28.45 -20.60
C GLU A 600 -21.56 29.55 -20.17
N GLU A 601 -22.27 29.37 -19.06
CA GLU A 601 -23.14 30.39 -18.46
C GLU A 601 -22.36 31.66 -18.07
N LEU A 602 -21.22 31.51 -17.39
CA LEU A 602 -20.35 32.65 -17.03
C LEU A 602 -19.80 33.37 -18.26
N ARG A 603 -19.48 32.64 -19.34
CA ARG A 603 -19.10 33.27 -20.62
C ARG A 603 -20.24 34.05 -21.22
N GLU A 604 -21.46 33.52 -21.21
CA GLU A 604 -22.64 34.22 -21.70
C GLU A 604 -22.89 35.49 -20.88
N GLN A 605 -22.86 35.41 -19.54
CA GLN A 605 -22.97 36.57 -18.65
C GLN A 605 -21.88 37.62 -18.94
N LEU A 606 -20.63 37.19 -19.16
CA LEU A 606 -19.53 38.09 -19.53
C LEU A 606 -19.81 38.80 -20.87
N THR A 607 -20.34 38.09 -21.87
CA THR A 607 -20.69 38.70 -23.16
C THR A 607 -21.85 39.68 -23.07
N VAL A 608 -22.84 39.42 -22.19
CA VAL A 608 -23.95 40.34 -21.92
C VAL A 608 -23.43 41.58 -21.21
N ALA A 609 -22.66 41.42 -20.13
CA ALA A 609 -22.05 42.52 -19.39
C ALA A 609 -21.15 43.39 -20.29
N GLN A 610 -20.38 42.77 -21.20
CA GLN A 610 -19.56 43.50 -22.16
C GLN A 610 -20.40 44.28 -23.17
N ARG A 611 -21.52 43.71 -23.66
CA ARG A 611 -22.48 44.44 -24.52
C ARG A 611 -23.10 45.63 -23.78
N ASP A 612 -23.49 45.44 -22.52
CA ASP A 612 -24.08 46.50 -21.70
C ASP A 612 -23.09 47.64 -21.44
N LEU A 613 -21.82 47.30 -21.13
CA LEU A 613 -20.75 48.28 -20.94
C LEU A 613 -20.49 49.11 -22.22
N VAL A 614 -20.44 48.47 -23.38
CA VAL A 614 -20.28 49.16 -24.68
C VAL A 614 -21.48 50.07 -24.94
N THR A 615 -22.70 49.61 -24.64
CA THR A 615 -23.92 50.41 -24.80
C THR A 615 -23.92 51.61 -23.84
N GLN A 616 -23.45 51.45 -22.60
CA GLN A 616 -23.29 52.53 -21.63
C GLN A 616 -22.25 53.56 -22.06
N GLN A 617 -21.09 53.11 -22.56
CA GLN A 617 -20.04 54.00 -23.05
C GLN A 617 -20.52 54.81 -24.26
N GLN A 618 -21.16 54.16 -25.23
CA GLN A 618 -21.73 54.82 -26.40
C GLN A 618 -22.84 55.81 -26.01
N GLY A 619 -23.72 55.45 -25.06
CA GLY A 619 -24.75 56.35 -24.53
C GLY A 619 -24.17 57.60 -23.87
N GLY A 620 -23.12 57.44 -23.06
CA GLY A 620 -22.45 58.56 -22.38
C GLY A 620 -21.77 59.55 -23.34
N GLU A 621 -21.17 59.07 -24.43
CA GLU A 621 -20.57 59.94 -25.46
C GLU A 621 -21.62 60.70 -26.28
N VAL A 622 -22.72 60.04 -26.64
CA VAL A 622 -23.85 60.68 -27.35
C VAL A 622 -24.48 61.78 -26.49
N GLU A 623 -24.63 61.55 -25.18
CA GLU A 623 -25.18 62.55 -24.25
C GLU A 623 -24.26 63.78 -24.12
N LYS A 624 -22.94 63.58 -24.10
CA LYS A 624 -21.95 64.68 -24.10
C LYS A 624 -22.02 65.49 -25.40
N LEU A 625 -22.13 64.82 -26.55
CA LEU A 625 -22.28 65.49 -27.84
C LEU A 625 -23.60 66.27 -27.94
N ARG A 626 -24.71 65.71 -27.42
CA ARG A 626 -26.00 66.42 -27.33
C ARG A 626 -25.89 67.69 -26.49
N LYS A 627 -25.29 67.62 -25.30
CA LYS A 627 -25.04 68.81 -24.46
C LYS A 627 -24.15 69.84 -25.15
N SER A 628 -23.11 69.39 -25.87
CA SER A 628 -22.24 70.29 -26.63
C SER A 628 -22.94 70.96 -27.80
N ILE A 629 -23.89 70.29 -28.47
CA ILE A 629 -24.68 70.87 -29.56
C ILE A 629 -25.62 71.94 -29.00
N VAL A 630 -26.33 71.64 -27.91
CA VAL A 630 -27.24 72.61 -27.25
C VAL A 630 -26.47 73.85 -26.81
N ASN A 631 -25.31 73.70 -26.15
CA ASN A 631 -24.48 74.84 -25.77
C ASN A 631 -24.07 75.70 -26.98
N ARG A 632 -23.70 75.08 -28.10
CA ARG A 632 -23.35 75.82 -29.33
C ARG A 632 -24.55 76.50 -29.97
N GLU A 633 -25.73 75.90 -29.88
CA GLU A 633 -26.96 76.55 -30.35
C GLU A 633 -27.30 77.78 -29.52
N ASP A 634 -27.13 77.70 -28.20
CA ASP A 634 -27.26 78.84 -27.29
C ASP A 634 -26.24 79.94 -27.60
N GLU A 635 -24.97 79.58 -27.86
CA GLU A 635 -23.93 80.53 -28.29
C GLU A 635 -24.27 81.20 -29.63
N ILE A 636 -24.79 80.44 -30.60
CA ILE A 636 -25.22 80.97 -31.90
C ILE A 636 -26.41 81.91 -31.72
N GLN A 637 -27.38 81.56 -30.87
CA GLN A 637 -28.51 82.44 -30.56
C GLN A 637 -28.05 83.73 -29.88
N ALA A 638 -27.16 83.63 -28.89
CA ALA A 638 -26.56 84.79 -28.23
C ALA A 638 -25.82 85.69 -29.22
N PHE A 639 -25.06 85.10 -30.17
CA PHE A 639 -24.36 85.85 -31.21
C PHE A 639 -25.34 86.55 -32.16
N LYS A 640 -26.40 85.87 -32.60
CA LYS A 640 -27.46 86.46 -33.43
C LYS A 640 -28.15 87.63 -32.72
N GLN A 641 -28.46 87.46 -31.43
CA GLN A 641 -29.04 88.52 -30.62
C GLN A 641 -28.10 89.73 -30.55
N LEU A 642 -26.82 89.50 -30.27
CA LEU A 642 -25.80 90.55 -30.23
C LEU A 642 -25.63 91.26 -31.58
N GLN A 643 -25.73 90.53 -32.69
CA GLN A 643 -25.70 91.12 -34.03
C GLN A 643 -26.95 91.96 -34.33
N MET A 644 -28.12 91.49 -33.89
CA MET A 644 -29.38 92.20 -33.99
C MET A 644 -29.36 93.49 -33.15
N ASP A 645 -28.91 93.42 -31.91
CA ASP A 645 -28.75 94.58 -31.01
C ASP A 645 -27.76 95.60 -31.60
N LYS A 646 -26.66 95.13 -32.19
CA LYS A 646 -25.69 96.01 -32.89
C LYS A 646 -26.31 96.67 -34.12
N SER A 647 -27.09 95.94 -34.91
CA SER A 647 -27.78 96.51 -36.07
C SER A 647 -28.83 97.54 -35.68
N LEU A 648 -29.52 97.31 -34.56
CA LEU A 648 -30.49 98.22 -33.97
C LEU A 648 -29.80 99.50 -33.48
N GLY A 649 -28.67 99.38 -32.77
CA GLY A 649 -27.87 100.53 -32.35
C GLY A 649 -27.35 101.37 -33.52
N MET A 650 -26.88 100.75 -34.61
CA MET A 650 -26.49 101.48 -35.82
C MET A 650 -27.67 102.18 -36.49
N LEU A 651 -28.87 101.59 -36.47
CA LEU A 651 -30.09 102.23 -36.96
C LEU A 651 -30.47 103.45 -36.12
N ASP A 652 -30.37 103.36 -34.79
CA ASP A 652 -30.62 104.47 -33.87
C ASP A 652 -29.62 105.62 -34.07
N GLU A 653 -28.33 105.32 -34.26
CA GLU A 653 -27.30 106.30 -34.62
C GLU A 653 -27.61 106.99 -35.96
N LEU A 654 -28.01 106.22 -36.97
CA LEU A 654 -28.40 106.75 -38.29
C LEU A 654 -29.61 107.68 -38.19
N ASN A 655 -30.60 107.29 -37.38
CA ASN A 655 -31.80 108.08 -37.15
C ASN A 655 -31.48 109.37 -36.38
N SER A 656 -30.58 109.29 -35.38
CA SER A 656 -30.07 110.45 -34.64
C SER A 656 -29.35 111.44 -35.58
N LEU A 657 -28.46 110.94 -36.45
CA LEU A 657 -27.78 111.76 -37.46
C LEU A 657 -28.76 112.37 -38.46
N GLN A 658 -29.82 111.66 -38.88
CA GLN A 658 -30.84 112.22 -39.74
C GLN A 658 -31.61 113.37 -39.08
N ILE A 659 -31.93 113.24 -37.79
CA ILE A 659 -32.55 114.32 -36.99
C ILE A 659 -31.60 115.52 -36.90
N GLU A 660 -30.32 115.28 -36.61
CA GLU A 660 -29.31 116.36 -36.54
C GLU A 660 -29.13 117.07 -37.89
N VAL A 661 -29.08 116.32 -39.00
CA VAL A 661 -29.03 116.90 -40.36
C VAL A 661 -30.30 117.70 -40.66
N ALA A 662 -31.47 117.24 -40.25
CA ALA A 662 -32.72 117.99 -40.39
C ALA A 662 -32.70 119.30 -39.61
N ASP A 663 -32.19 119.27 -38.36
CA ASP A 663 -32.04 120.45 -37.50
C ASP A 663 -31.02 121.45 -38.07
N LEU A 664 -29.89 120.98 -38.58
CA LEU A 664 -28.90 121.81 -39.27
C LEU A 664 -29.47 122.45 -40.54
N ARG A 665 -30.26 121.70 -41.34
CA ARG A 665 -30.97 122.23 -42.50
C ARG A 665 -31.98 123.31 -42.11
N GLN A 666 -32.67 123.15 -40.98
CA GLN A 666 -33.60 124.14 -40.47
C GLN A 666 -32.88 125.41 -40.01
N LYS A 667 -31.77 125.28 -39.27
CA LYS A 667 -30.90 126.40 -38.87
C LYS A 667 -30.34 127.17 -40.07
N LEU A 668 -29.99 126.49 -41.15
CA LEU A 668 -29.52 127.11 -42.40
C LEU A 668 -30.61 127.92 -43.13
N ARG A 669 -31.89 127.56 -43.01
CA ARG A 669 -33.00 128.34 -43.59
C ARG A 669 -33.35 129.61 -42.80
N GLN A 670 -32.86 129.72 -41.56
CA GLN A 670 -33.12 130.85 -40.68
C GLN A 670 -32.03 131.94 -40.76
N LYS A 671 -30.94 131.68 -41.48
CA LYS A 671 -29.93 132.68 -41.86
C LYS A 671 -30.18 133.13 -43.29
#